data_AF-A0A8C9VGY7-F1
#
_entry.id   AF-A0A8C9VGY7-F1
#
_cell.length_a   1.000
_cell.length_b   1.000
_cell.length_c   1.000
_cell.angle_alpha   90.00
_cell.angle_beta   90.00
_cell.angle_gamma   90.00
#
_symmetry.space_group_name_H-M   'P 1'
#
loop_
_entity.id
_entity.type
_entity.pdbx_description
1 polymer ?
#
loop_
_entity_poly.entity_id
_entity_poly.type
_entity_poly.pdbx_seq_one_letter_code
_entity_poly.pdbx_strand_id
1 'polypeptide(L)'
;QSTGFTVTTPRGACRRKFCGRGRRCELEKETGRAHCVCQERCHPAFVPVCGSDGWLYENHCEVYRTACLHRRKITVVHNKDCFFKGITCTIADYNKLKSALLDLQFKSLSGEGEGEDKHRTQKRAMVDSLFKHLDVDNNSWLDKNELTQIFLKGHLEGNLSKCSTDDLLRYDDYNNDEQLTLQEFLRAFQVAQLNLPEEKRVIVSTVTVGLSLVLSCDIQGSQQPPVMWKRNGINLNFLDLEDINDFGDDGSLYITKVTTIHMGNYTCHLRGYEDPYQTHVLQVNVPPVILVYPETQAQEPGVAASMHCYADGIPNPNIVWLKNGMDLSPKLSNQLSLMANGSVLHIGSVRYEDTGAYTCIAKNEVGVDEDISSLFVEDSARKTLANILWREKGLSTGNVFYVFSEEGMTIVQPNECEIHKHIKATERIMGSNGDMCPEVHGSLSQQRCVWAMAANVRDKYIYITQPLHNRLLIIDTQGEKVMQAVETDPVPVKVHYDKSHDQVWVLSWGDMQKSYPTLQVISRASVGEEHHAAETRFQKVDDFFIPPTNLIITHVRFGFIFFKSEAAVHKIDLETFHHLKTISLKSYNCVPVSMAYTHMSGYYFIQCQEGNSSAAPPQLIIDSVTDFVIGNNLNLKGKPHVSPNGRFVVTLEHERQVMTVQNITFKGELQLCQEIDTVAPISQLVFQPSFTEANQYMIIATSRAHTDLFFYDLSSRRREVLRNLKNSIPTRYWPWNHGNGLLVNSGLFGQYLVMGSDKSLLLLNVKQKKIHCEVSEMQASNTVVWVEEV
;
A
#
# COMPACT_ATOMS: atom_id res chain seq x y z
N GLN A 1 79.56 25.03 26.00
CA GLN A 1 80.84 25.65 25.60
C GLN A 1 80.97 25.42 24.09
N SER A 2 80.54 26.37 23.25
CA SER A 2 81.38 27.46 22.67
C SER A 2 82.44 26.86 21.74
N THR A 3 82.57 27.14 20.44
CA THR A 3 82.44 28.35 19.60
C THR A 3 82.55 27.87 18.13
N GLY A 4 81.80 28.35 17.14
CA GLY A 4 81.89 29.70 16.59
C GLY A 4 82.94 29.79 15.46
N PHE A 5 82.56 29.46 14.23
CA PHE A 5 83.10 30.06 12.99
C PHE A 5 81.98 30.18 11.97
N THR A 6 81.38 31.37 11.93
CA THR A 6 80.39 31.77 10.92
C THR A 6 81.09 32.03 9.60
N VAL A 7 81.06 31.05 8.70
CA VAL A 7 81.20 31.31 7.26
C VAL A 7 79.83 31.80 6.77
N THR A 8 79.70 33.11 6.56
CA THR A 8 78.52 33.71 5.94
C THR A 8 78.39 33.19 4.51
N THR A 9 77.60 32.14 4.34
CA THR A 9 77.18 31.64 3.03
C THR A 9 76.23 32.67 2.36
N PRO A 10 76.28 32.83 1.02
CA PRO A 10 75.60 33.89 0.28
C PRO A 10 74.08 33.69 0.13
N ARG A 11 73.41 33.01 1.07
CA ARG A 11 71.95 32.83 1.07
C ARG A 11 71.17 33.96 1.75
N GLY A 12 71.87 34.96 2.31
CA GLY A 12 71.25 36.08 3.05
C GLY A 12 70.92 37.33 2.23
N ALA A 13 71.62 37.59 1.12
CA ALA A 13 71.56 38.90 0.46
C ALA A 13 70.20 39.19 -0.22
N CYS A 14 69.58 38.19 -0.85
CA CYS A 14 68.20 38.33 -1.36
C CYS A 14 67.13 38.20 -0.28
N ARG A 15 67.46 37.67 0.90
CA ARG A 15 66.51 37.49 2.01
C ARG A 15 66.13 38.83 2.68
N ARG A 16 66.97 39.86 2.54
CA ARG A 16 66.74 41.22 3.07
C ARG A 16 66.49 42.28 1.99
N LYS A 17 66.53 41.92 0.70
CA LYS A 17 66.36 42.86 -0.42
C LYS A 17 64.97 42.75 -1.03
N PHE A 18 64.15 43.78 -0.85
CA PHE A 18 62.82 43.86 -1.45
C PHE A 18 62.90 44.43 -2.88
N CYS A 19 62.45 43.66 -3.88
CA CYS A 19 62.60 44.01 -5.30
C CYS A 19 61.38 44.71 -5.94
N GLY A 20 60.30 44.94 -5.19
CA GLY A 20 59.04 45.45 -5.74
C GLY A 20 58.25 44.37 -6.49
N ARG A 21 57.02 44.70 -6.90
CA ARG A 21 56.11 43.76 -7.58
C ARG A 21 56.60 43.43 -9.00
N GLY A 22 56.45 42.18 -9.44
CA GLY A 22 56.86 41.71 -10.78
C GLY A 22 58.37 41.52 -10.98
N ARG A 23 59.15 41.60 -9.89
CA ARG A 23 60.60 41.45 -9.88
C ARG A 23 61.02 40.42 -8.84
N ARG A 24 62.02 39.62 -9.16
CA ARG A 24 62.66 38.68 -8.22
C ARG A 24 64.09 39.13 -7.94
N CYS A 25 64.58 38.76 -6.76
CA CYS A 25 65.97 39.00 -6.41
C CYS A 25 66.83 37.85 -6.92
N GLU A 26 67.91 38.17 -7.63
CA GLU A 26 68.90 37.22 -8.12
C GLU A 26 70.30 37.65 -7.67
N LEU A 27 71.19 36.69 -7.40
CA LEU A 27 72.55 36.96 -6.98
C LEU A 27 73.45 37.02 -8.21
N GLU A 28 74.23 38.08 -8.33
CA GLU A 28 75.24 38.18 -9.38
C GLU A 28 76.33 37.12 -9.15
N LYS A 29 76.55 36.27 -10.17
CA LYS A 29 77.37 35.05 -10.05
C LYS A 29 78.83 35.32 -9.65
N GLU A 30 79.35 36.50 -9.95
CA GLU A 30 80.75 36.87 -9.71
C GLU A 30 80.98 37.58 -8.38
N THR A 31 80.03 38.42 -7.94
CA THR A 31 80.20 39.31 -6.77
C THR A 31 79.38 38.90 -5.56
N GLY A 32 78.42 37.97 -5.71
CA GLY A 32 77.47 37.58 -4.67
C GLY A 32 76.51 38.71 -4.26
N ARG A 33 76.49 39.84 -4.98
CA ARG A 33 75.58 40.95 -4.71
C ARG A 33 74.18 40.64 -5.23
N ALA A 34 73.19 40.88 -4.39
CA ALA A 34 71.77 40.78 -4.75
C ALA A 34 71.37 41.93 -5.68
N HIS A 35 70.80 41.63 -6.84
CA HIS A 35 70.18 42.59 -7.76
C HIS A 35 68.78 42.13 -8.16
N CYS A 36 67.93 43.06 -8.58
CA CYS A 36 66.53 42.76 -8.86
C CYS A 36 66.31 42.65 -10.36
N VAL A 37 65.85 41.49 -10.81
CA VAL A 37 65.53 41.20 -12.21
C VAL A 37 64.03 41.01 -12.38
N CYS A 38 63.53 41.20 -13.60
CA CYS A 38 62.12 40.91 -13.89
C CYS A 38 61.83 39.43 -13.71
N GLN A 39 60.66 39.12 -13.18
CA GLN A 39 60.27 37.74 -12.94
C GLN A 39 60.04 37.00 -14.27
N GLU A 40 60.59 35.79 -14.43
CA GLU A 40 60.53 35.05 -15.70
C GLU A 40 59.15 34.45 -15.96
N ARG A 41 58.48 33.94 -14.92
CA ARG A 41 57.16 33.31 -14.99
C ARG A 41 56.32 33.63 -13.76
N CYS A 42 55.02 33.83 -13.96
CA CYS A 42 54.02 33.88 -12.90
C CYS A 42 53.35 32.51 -12.72
N HIS A 43 52.75 32.28 -11.54
CA HIS A 43 51.94 31.09 -11.33
C HIS A 43 50.64 31.19 -12.13
N PRO A 44 50.16 30.08 -12.75
CA PRO A 44 48.91 30.06 -13.50
C PRO A 44 47.74 30.11 -12.52
N ALA A 45 47.26 31.32 -12.24
CA ALA A 45 46.02 31.59 -11.54
C ALA A 45 45.22 32.58 -12.38
N PHE A 46 43.98 32.24 -12.70
CA PHE A 46 43.13 33.07 -13.55
C PHE A 46 42.31 34.04 -12.69
N VAL A 47 42.86 35.24 -12.48
CA VAL A 47 42.21 36.34 -11.73
C VAL A 47 42.43 37.62 -12.55
N PRO A 48 41.64 37.84 -13.62
CA PRO A 48 41.94 38.83 -14.64
C PRO A 48 41.93 40.26 -14.09
N VAL A 49 42.87 41.08 -14.58
CA VAL A 49 43.06 42.47 -14.15
C VAL A 49 43.35 43.39 -15.32
N CYS A 50 42.85 44.62 -15.24
CA CYS A 50 43.10 45.63 -16.26
C CYS A 50 44.31 46.51 -15.92
N GLY A 51 45.27 46.60 -16.84
CA GLY A 51 46.39 47.53 -16.76
C GLY A 51 46.03 48.95 -17.20
N SER A 52 46.79 49.94 -16.72
CA SER A 52 46.65 51.36 -17.11
C SER A 52 46.98 51.65 -18.57
N ASP A 53 47.51 50.66 -19.27
CA ASP A 53 47.73 50.62 -20.72
C ASP A 53 46.50 50.12 -21.50
N GLY A 54 45.42 49.74 -20.80
CA GLY A 54 44.18 49.25 -21.41
C GLY A 54 44.21 47.78 -21.81
N TRP A 55 45.27 47.04 -21.44
CA TRP A 55 45.41 45.61 -21.73
C TRP A 55 44.91 44.75 -20.57
N LEU A 56 44.29 43.61 -20.91
CA LEU A 56 43.88 42.60 -19.95
C LEU A 56 45.04 41.67 -19.63
N TYR A 57 45.24 41.39 -18.35
CA TYR A 57 46.27 40.46 -17.88
C TYR A 57 45.62 39.35 -17.06
N GLU A 58 46.08 38.10 -17.23
CA GLU A 58 45.52 36.91 -16.59
C GLU A 58 45.51 36.96 -15.07
N ASN A 59 46.48 37.68 -14.47
CA ASN A 59 46.59 37.93 -13.04
C ASN A 59 47.45 39.15 -12.73
N HIS A 60 47.42 39.59 -11.47
CA HIS A 60 48.25 40.71 -10.98
C HIS A 60 49.75 40.52 -11.24
N CYS A 61 50.26 39.29 -11.21
CA CYS A 61 51.69 39.04 -11.41
C CYS A 61 52.11 39.38 -12.85
N GLU A 62 51.30 39.00 -13.85
CA GLU A 62 51.61 39.27 -15.26
C GLU A 62 51.62 40.77 -15.60
N VAL A 63 50.77 41.59 -14.97
CA VAL A 63 50.82 43.06 -15.12
C VAL A 63 52.17 43.62 -14.70
N TYR A 64 52.62 43.26 -13.49
CA TYR A 64 53.85 43.82 -12.92
C TYR A 64 55.10 43.26 -13.60
N ARG A 65 55.05 41.99 -14.04
CA ARG A 65 56.09 41.37 -14.86
C ARG A 65 56.24 42.10 -16.19
N THR A 66 55.14 42.34 -16.88
CA THR A 66 55.12 43.05 -18.18
C THR A 66 55.61 44.49 -18.03
N ALA A 67 55.19 45.20 -16.98
CA ALA A 67 55.68 46.52 -16.63
C ALA A 67 57.22 46.54 -16.43
N CYS A 68 57.75 45.50 -15.77
CA CYS A 68 59.18 45.36 -15.56
C CYS A 68 59.95 45.12 -16.87
N LEU A 69 59.49 44.17 -17.69
CA LEU A 69 60.16 43.79 -18.95
C LEU A 69 60.20 44.95 -19.94
N HIS A 70 59.09 45.66 -20.09
CA HIS A 70 58.97 46.78 -21.04
C HIS A 70 59.53 48.10 -20.49
N ARG A 71 60.03 48.12 -19.24
CA ARG A 71 60.50 49.32 -18.53
C ARG A 71 59.48 50.48 -18.55
N ARG A 72 58.18 50.15 -18.50
CA ARG A 72 57.06 51.10 -18.47
C ARG A 72 56.29 50.96 -17.16
N LYS A 73 55.73 52.06 -16.66
CA LYS A 73 54.90 52.03 -15.46
C LYS A 73 53.47 51.64 -15.86
N ILE A 74 53.10 50.40 -15.61
CA ILE A 74 51.72 49.88 -15.79
C ILE A 74 51.15 49.60 -14.40
N THR A 75 50.05 50.24 -14.05
CA THR A 75 49.36 50.05 -12.77
C THR A 75 48.03 49.37 -12.99
N VAL A 76 47.62 48.50 -12.07
CA VAL A 76 46.28 47.90 -12.11
C VAL A 76 45.24 49.00 -11.87
N VAL A 77 44.36 49.21 -12.84
CA VAL A 77 43.26 50.19 -12.76
C VAL A 77 42.05 49.55 -12.07
N HIS A 78 41.76 48.29 -12.39
CA HIS A 78 40.63 47.56 -11.85
C HIS A 78 40.95 46.07 -11.68
N ASN A 79 40.40 45.44 -10.63
CA ASN A 79 40.59 44.00 -10.35
C ASN A 79 39.62 43.09 -11.14
N LYS A 80 39.27 43.48 -12.38
CA LYS A 80 38.42 42.79 -13.37
C LYS A 80 38.79 43.30 -14.79
N ASP A 81 38.07 42.88 -15.82
CA ASP A 81 38.29 43.26 -17.23
C ASP A 81 38.37 44.77 -17.50
N CYS A 82 39.07 45.14 -18.57
CA CYS A 82 39.25 46.52 -19.02
C CYS A 82 37.95 47.12 -19.57
N PHE A 83 37.20 47.82 -18.71
CA PHE A 83 36.04 48.61 -19.12
C PHE A 83 36.45 49.83 -19.97
N PHE A 84 36.37 49.69 -21.30
CA PHE A 84 36.20 50.82 -22.20
C PHE A 84 34.73 51.27 -22.23
N LYS A 85 34.49 52.58 -22.18
CA LYS A 85 33.19 53.18 -22.45
C LYS A 85 32.77 52.84 -23.89
N GLY A 86 31.72 52.04 -24.00
CA GLY A 86 30.93 51.87 -25.23
C GLY A 86 31.15 50.55 -25.94
N ILE A 87 30.04 49.81 -26.13
CA ILE A 87 29.81 48.79 -27.19
C ILE A 87 30.04 47.29 -26.81
N THR A 88 30.16 46.88 -25.54
CA THR A 88 30.18 45.42 -25.24
C THR A 88 29.03 44.96 -24.34
N CYS A 89 28.45 43.81 -24.71
CA CYS A 89 27.36 43.12 -24.01
C CYS A 89 27.74 42.84 -22.55
N THR A 90 26.95 43.34 -21.59
CA THR A 90 27.17 43.07 -20.16
C THR A 90 26.55 41.73 -19.75
N ILE A 91 27.00 41.09 -18.66
CA ILE A 91 26.40 39.83 -18.19
C ILE A 91 24.88 39.94 -17.90
N ALA A 92 24.42 41.11 -17.45
CA ALA A 92 22.99 41.35 -17.21
C ALA A 92 22.20 41.46 -18.52
N ASP A 93 22.78 42.10 -19.54
CA ASP A 93 22.17 42.18 -20.87
C ASP A 93 22.27 40.83 -21.61
N TYR A 94 23.33 40.05 -21.36
CA TYR A 94 23.51 38.69 -21.87
C TYR A 94 22.45 37.72 -21.31
N ASN A 95 22.15 37.79 -20.02
CA ASN A 95 21.08 36.99 -19.44
C ASN A 95 19.70 37.38 -20.01
N LYS A 96 19.47 38.67 -20.30
CA LYS A 96 18.24 39.10 -21.02
C LYS A 96 18.20 38.56 -22.45
N LEU A 97 19.34 38.52 -23.15
CA LEU A 97 19.45 37.93 -24.49
C LEU A 97 19.07 36.44 -24.44
N LYS A 98 19.61 35.68 -23.49
CA LYS A 98 19.27 34.27 -23.30
C LYS A 98 17.77 34.06 -23.02
N SER A 99 17.15 34.88 -22.17
CA SER A 99 15.70 34.82 -21.95
C SER A 99 14.91 35.12 -23.24
N ALA A 100 15.29 36.17 -23.97
CA ALA A 100 14.62 36.55 -25.21
C ALA A 100 14.73 35.46 -26.30
N LEU A 101 15.89 34.80 -26.42
CA LEU A 101 16.12 33.68 -27.34
C LEU A 101 15.18 32.49 -27.07
N LEU A 102 14.87 32.21 -25.80
CA LEU A 102 13.90 31.18 -25.43
C LEU A 102 12.45 31.60 -25.73
N ASP A 103 12.10 32.87 -25.48
CA ASP A 103 10.74 33.40 -25.69
C ASP A 103 10.34 33.42 -27.18
N LEU A 104 11.30 33.58 -28.09
CA LEU A 104 11.06 33.57 -29.55
C LEU A 104 10.55 32.21 -30.05
N GLN A 105 10.97 31.11 -29.44
CA GLN A 105 10.47 29.77 -29.76
C GLN A 105 9.05 29.53 -29.24
N PHE A 106 8.63 30.24 -28.19
CA PHE A 106 7.32 30.09 -27.54
C PHE A 106 6.16 30.45 -28.49
N LYS A 107 6.35 31.46 -29.36
CA LYS A 107 5.34 31.89 -30.35
C LYS A 107 5.09 30.89 -31.48
N SER A 108 5.97 29.90 -31.67
CA SER A 108 5.77 28.86 -32.69
C SER A 108 5.01 27.63 -32.18
N LEU A 109 4.78 27.50 -30.86
CA LEU A 109 4.30 26.27 -30.22
C LEU A 109 3.06 26.43 -29.32
N SER A 110 2.44 27.62 -29.26
CA SER A 110 1.30 27.87 -28.38
C SER A 110 -0.04 27.37 -28.95
N GLY A 111 -0.44 26.17 -28.54
CA GLY A 111 -1.83 25.84 -28.21
C GLY A 111 -2.04 25.97 -26.69
N GLU A 112 -3.16 26.53 -26.27
CA GLU A 112 -3.46 27.04 -24.91
C GLU A 112 -3.44 25.99 -23.78
N GLY A 113 -2.92 26.37 -22.58
CA GLY A 113 -3.14 25.65 -21.30
C GLY A 113 -2.02 25.76 -20.25
N GLU A 114 -2.37 26.24 -19.04
CA GLU A 114 -1.56 26.75 -17.91
C GLU A 114 -0.64 25.76 -17.13
N GLY A 115 0.32 26.32 -16.36
CA GLY A 115 0.99 25.70 -15.17
C GLY A 115 2.50 25.99 -15.00
N GLU A 116 2.92 26.60 -13.88
CA GLU A 116 4.33 26.95 -13.57
C GLU A 116 5.31 25.75 -13.41
N ASP A 117 4.84 24.51 -13.29
CA ASP A 117 5.70 23.31 -13.21
C ASP A 117 6.02 22.66 -14.59
N LYS A 118 5.39 23.12 -15.69
CA LYS A 118 5.63 22.59 -17.05
C LYS A 118 6.81 23.23 -17.80
N HIS A 119 7.41 24.27 -17.21
CA HIS A 119 8.28 25.23 -17.91
C HIS A 119 9.71 24.73 -18.19
N ARG A 120 10.16 23.63 -17.56
CA ARG A 120 11.58 23.19 -17.58
C ARG A 120 11.89 21.98 -18.47
N THR A 121 11.00 21.01 -18.57
CA THR A 121 11.09 19.93 -19.58
C THR A 121 10.94 20.52 -20.99
N GLN A 122 10.11 21.56 -21.12
CA GLN A 122 10.05 22.42 -22.30
C GLN A 122 11.36 23.17 -22.53
N LYS A 123 12.05 23.66 -21.49
CA LYS A 123 13.30 24.43 -21.62
C LYS A 123 14.41 23.64 -22.31
N ARG A 124 14.63 22.36 -21.98
CA ARG A 124 15.61 21.53 -22.70
C ARG A 124 15.22 21.34 -24.17
N ALA A 125 13.97 20.95 -24.43
CA ALA A 125 13.47 20.79 -25.80
C ALA A 125 13.52 22.11 -26.61
N MET A 126 13.25 23.25 -25.97
CA MET A 126 13.36 24.59 -26.56
C MET A 126 14.81 24.94 -26.88
N VAL A 127 15.76 24.65 -25.98
CA VAL A 127 17.19 24.88 -26.20
C VAL A 127 17.72 23.95 -27.30
N ASP A 128 17.34 22.67 -27.30
CA ASP A 128 17.69 21.71 -28.36
C ASP A 128 17.12 22.13 -29.73
N SER A 129 15.87 22.59 -29.76
CA SER A 129 15.23 23.11 -30.98
C SER A 129 15.88 24.41 -31.45
N LEU A 130 16.26 25.29 -30.52
CA LEU A 130 16.96 26.52 -30.82
C LEU A 130 18.36 26.24 -31.38
N PHE A 131 19.09 25.29 -30.80
CA PHE A 131 20.39 24.85 -31.30
C PHE A 131 20.28 24.31 -32.73
N LYS A 132 19.33 23.40 -32.99
CA LYS A 132 19.05 22.87 -34.34
C LYS A 132 18.60 23.93 -35.34
N HIS A 133 17.94 24.99 -34.87
CA HIS A 133 17.55 26.11 -35.72
C HIS A 133 18.73 27.03 -36.06
N LEU A 134 19.69 27.15 -35.14
CA LEU A 134 20.91 27.91 -35.33
C LEU A 134 21.96 27.15 -36.17
N ASP A 135 22.00 25.83 -36.09
CA ASP A 135 22.89 24.93 -36.85
C ASP A 135 22.33 24.72 -38.27
N VAL A 136 22.72 25.62 -39.19
CA VAL A 136 22.13 25.70 -40.53
C VAL A 136 22.73 24.65 -41.46
N ASP A 137 24.01 24.33 -41.29
CA ASP A 137 24.71 23.33 -42.10
C ASP A 137 24.67 21.91 -41.49
N ASN A 138 24.07 21.77 -40.31
CA ASN A 138 23.81 20.53 -39.58
C ASN A 138 25.11 19.78 -39.20
N ASN A 139 26.15 20.55 -38.88
CA ASN A 139 27.48 20.05 -38.52
C ASN A 139 27.61 19.72 -37.01
N SER A 140 26.57 19.98 -36.21
CA SER A 140 26.49 19.75 -34.76
C SER A 140 27.31 20.70 -33.85
N TRP A 141 27.77 21.84 -34.36
CA TRP A 141 28.35 22.93 -33.59
C TRP A 141 27.87 24.28 -34.14
N LEU A 142 27.90 25.34 -33.34
CA LEU A 142 27.53 26.68 -33.81
C LEU A 142 28.78 27.54 -33.95
N ASP A 143 29.05 27.98 -35.18
CA ASP A 143 30.13 28.92 -35.46
C ASP A 143 29.63 30.39 -35.52
N LYS A 144 30.59 31.31 -35.63
CA LYS A 144 30.30 32.74 -35.76
C LYS A 144 29.43 33.09 -36.97
N ASN A 145 29.60 32.40 -38.09
CA ASN A 145 28.83 32.68 -39.30
C ASN A 145 27.37 32.32 -39.09
N GLU A 146 27.09 31.15 -38.50
CA GLU A 146 25.74 30.68 -38.19
C GLU A 146 25.02 31.57 -37.18
N LEU A 147 25.71 31.93 -36.09
CA LEU A 147 25.16 32.83 -35.07
C LEU A 147 24.89 34.24 -35.59
N THR A 148 25.57 34.68 -36.66
CA THR A 148 25.35 36.00 -37.27
C THR A 148 24.33 35.99 -38.42
N GLN A 149 23.95 34.82 -38.97
CA GLN A 149 22.93 34.71 -40.02
C GLN A 149 21.51 34.98 -39.51
N ILE A 150 21.25 34.75 -38.21
CA ILE A 150 19.93 35.01 -37.64
C ILE A 150 19.71 36.53 -37.48
N PHE A 151 19.01 37.13 -38.44
CA PHE A 151 18.47 38.48 -38.31
C PHE A 151 17.28 38.51 -37.32
N LEU A 152 17.58 38.48 -36.02
CA LEU A 152 16.61 38.80 -34.95
C LEU A 152 16.20 40.29 -34.89
N LYS A 153 16.65 41.05 -35.88
CA LYS A 153 16.53 42.51 -35.96
C LYS A 153 15.09 43.02 -36.03
N GLY A 154 14.13 42.19 -36.42
CA GLY A 154 12.72 42.60 -36.55
C GLY A 154 11.84 42.39 -35.31
N HIS A 155 12.28 41.62 -34.30
CA HIS A 155 11.42 41.26 -33.15
C HIS A 155 12.01 41.60 -31.77
N LEU A 156 13.28 42.06 -31.70
CA LEU A 156 13.93 42.50 -30.46
C LEU A 156 13.91 44.03 -30.29
N GLU A 157 12.92 44.71 -30.85
CA GLU A 157 12.77 46.16 -30.71
C GLU A 157 12.18 46.52 -29.34
N GLY A 158 13.08 46.66 -28.36
CA GLY A 158 12.79 47.21 -27.05
C GLY A 158 13.75 46.71 -25.98
N ASN A 159 14.89 47.38 -25.79
CA ASN A 159 15.87 47.25 -24.69
C ASN A 159 17.02 46.21 -24.78
N LEU A 160 17.24 45.52 -25.91
CA LEU A 160 18.37 44.58 -26.07
C LEU A 160 19.53 45.07 -26.98
N SER A 161 19.63 46.37 -27.22
CA SER A 161 20.50 47.00 -28.24
C SER A 161 22.04 46.87 -28.05
N LYS A 162 22.52 46.01 -27.16
CA LYS A 162 23.96 45.89 -26.83
C LYS A 162 24.54 44.46 -26.88
N CYS A 163 23.71 43.43 -27.06
CA CYS A 163 24.16 42.04 -27.15
C CYS A 163 23.72 41.43 -28.48
N SER A 164 24.60 40.65 -29.10
CA SER A 164 24.34 39.85 -30.29
C SER A 164 24.35 38.37 -29.93
N THR A 165 23.75 37.53 -30.75
CA THR A 165 23.86 36.07 -30.67
C THR A 165 25.31 35.58 -30.72
N ASP A 166 26.23 36.34 -31.33
CA ASP A 166 27.69 36.11 -31.31
C ASP A 166 28.27 36.17 -29.88
N ASP A 167 27.63 36.88 -28.93
CA ASP A 167 28.09 36.92 -27.54
C ASP A 167 27.91 35.57 -26.82
N LEU A 168 27.18 34.61 -27.39
CA LEU A 168 27.14 33.22 -26.87
C LEU A 168 28.52 32.57 -26.92
N LEU A 169 29.26 32.71 -28.03
CA LEU A 169 30.64 32.22 -28.15
C LEU A 169 31.54 32.90 -27.12
N ARG A 170 31.33 34.20 -26.89
CA ARG A 170 32.14 34.96 -25.93
C ARG A 170 31.98 34.51 -24.47
N TYR A 171 30.76 34.13 -24.07
CA TYR A 171 30.44 33.85 -22.67
C TYR A 171 30.37 32.37 -22.33
N ASP A 172 30.09 31.50 -23.31
CA ASP A 172 29.79 30.09 -23.08
C ASP A 172 30.59 29.12 -23.96
N ASP A 173 31.57 29.57 -24.74
CA ASP A 173 32.65 28.71 -25.29
C ASP A 173 33.65 28.41 -24.16
N TYR A 174 33.62 27.20 -23.61
CA TYR A 174 34.40 26.85 -22.42
C TYR A 174 35.78 26.28 -22.77
N ASN A 175 35.91 25.63 -23.93
CA ASN A 175 37.18 25.07 -24.40
C ASN A 175 37.96 26.05 -25.30
N ASN A 176 37.35 27.19 -25.64
CA ASN A 176 37.89 28.31 -26.42
C ASN A 176 38.35 27.86 -27.82
N ASP A 177 37.55 27.02 -28.48
CA ASP A 177 37.80 26.52 -29.84
C ASP A 177 37.05 27.32 -30.93
N GLU A 178 36.40 28.42 -30.54
CA GLU A 178 35.59 29.29 -31.41
C GLU A 178 34.34 28.59 -31.97
N GLN A 179 33.91 27.49 -31.37
CA GLN A 179 32.70 26.74 -31.72
C GLN A 179 31.87 26.49 -30.46
N LEU A 180 30.55 26.57 -30.57
CA LEU A 180 29.66 26.13 -29.48
C LEU A 180 29.14 24.75 -29.78
N THR A 181 29.63 23.77 -29.03
CA THR A 181 29.02 22.44 -29.03
C THR A 181 27.61 22.50 -28.41
N LEU A 182 26.76 21.51 -28.73
CA LEU A 182 25.46 21.35 -28.05
C LEU A 182 25.64 21.29 -26.52
N GLN A 183 26.76 20.72 -26.05
CA GLN A 183 27.06 20.59 -24.63
C GLN A 183 27.25 21.94 -23.94
N GLU A 184 28.02 22.83 -24.56
CA GLU A 184 28.30 24.18 -24.06
C GLU A 184 27.06 25.08 -24.17
N PHE A 185 26.32 24.94 -25.27
CA PHE A 185 25.06 25.64 -25.46
C PHE A 185 24.03 25.26 -24.40
N LEU A 186 23.84 23.97 -24.09
CA LEU A 186 22.95 23.53 -23.02
C LEU A 186 23.36 24.10 -21.65
N ARG A 187 24.67 24.19 -21.38
CA ARG A 187 25.22 24.78 -20.15
C ARG A 187 24.95 26.28 -20.08
N ALA A 188 25.06 27.00 -21.19
CA ALA A 188 24.75 28.43 -21.31
C ALA A 188 23.34 28.76 -20.81
N PHE A 189 22.38 27.90 -21.16
CA PHE A 189 20.98 28.03 -20.77
C PHE A 189 20.64 27.34 -19.43
N GLN A 190 21.65 26.88 -18.67
CA GLN A 190 21.48 26.19 -17.38
C GLN A 190 20.59 24.94 -17.50
N VAL A 191 20.81 24.15 -18.56
CA VAL A 191 20.19 22.84 -18.73
C VAL A 191 21.13 21.79 -18.12
N ALA A 192 20.63 21.04 -17.14
CA ALA A 192 21.41 20.00 -16.47
C ALA A 192 21.66 18.83 -17.41
N GLN A 193 22.92 18.41 -17.53
CA GLN A 193 23.29 17.18 -18.24
C GLN A 193 23.14 16.02 -17.28
N LEU A 194 22.07 15.26 -17.48
CA LEU A 194 21.70 14.13 -16.63
C LEU A 194 22.03 12.82 -17.34
N ASN A 195 22.57 11.87 -16.59
CA ASN A 195 22.89 10.54 -17.07
C ASN A 195 22.41 9.49 -16.06
N LEU A 196 21.86 8.42 -16.59
CA LEU A 196 21.50 7.21 -15.85
C LEU A 196 21.72 6.01 -16.79
N PRO A 197 22.59 5.06 -16.41
CA PRO A 197 22.76 3.82 -17.17
C PRO A 197 21.42 3.08 -17.31
N GLU A 198 21.17 2.47 -18.47
CA GLU A 198 19.90 1.80 -18.76
C GLU A 198 19.58 0.67 -17.76
N GLU A 199 20.60 -0.06 -17.32
CA GLU A 199 20.52 -1.11 -16.29
C GLU A 199 20.04 -0.59 -14.93
N LYS A 200 20.24 0.71 -14.64
CA LYS A 200 19.82 1.34 -13.40
C LYS A 200 18.43 1.96 -13.48
N ARG A 201 17.77 1.98 -14.65
CA ARG A 201 16.42 2.54 -14.80
C ARG A 201 15.37 1.81 -13.98
N VAL A 202 15.53 0.49 -13.80
CA VAL A 202 14.62 -0.32 -12.98
C VAL A 202 15.44 -1.19 -12.06
N ILE A 203 15.27 -1.03 -10.75
CA ILE A 203 15.94 -1.82 -9.73
C ILE A 203 14.94 -2.46 -8.78
N VAL A 204 15.17 -3.70 -8.38
CA VAL A 204 14.32 -4.38 -7.39
C VAL A 204 14.91 -4.12 -6.01
N SER A 205 14.11 -3.52 -5.13
CA SER A 205 14.48 -3.26 -3.75
C SER A 205 13.70 -4.21 -2.85
N THR A 206 14.40 -5.07 -2.11
CA THR A 206 13.79 -6.06 -1.21
C THR A 206 14.02 -5.68 0.24
N VAL A 207 12.98 -5.75 1.06
CA VAL A 207 13.07 -5.46 2.50
C VAL A 207 12.14 -6.38 3.29
N THR A 208 12.52 -6.77 4.49
CA THR A 208 11.65 -7.54 5.38
C THR A 208 10.67 -6.61 6.11
N VAL A 209 9.43 -7.05 6.28
CA VAL A 209 8.38 -6.32 7.02
C VAL A 209 8.88 -5.87 8.40
N GLY A 210 8.51 -4.65 8.79
CA GLY A 210 8.89 -4.00 10.04
C GLY A 210 10.23 -3.27 10.02
N LEU A 211 11.10 -3.52 9.03
CA LEU A 211 12.37 -2.82 8.89
C LEU A 211 12.20 -1.47 8.16
N SER A 212 13.17 -0.59 8.35
CA SER A 212 13.27 0.67 7.59
C SER A 212 13.96 0.43 6.24
N LEU A 213 13.62 1.25 5.24
CA LEU A 213 14.20 1.20 3.90
C LEU A 213 14.56 2.60 3.41
N VAL A 214 15.65 2.69 2.67
CA VAL A 214 16.07 3.91 1.97
C VAL A 214 16.14 3.62 0.48
N LEU A 215 15.39 4.38 -0.33
CA LEU A 215 15.49 4.34 -1.79
C LEU A 215 16.30 5.55 -2.26
N SER A 216 17.45 5.29 -2.87
CA SER A 216 18.36 6.32 -3.37
C SER A 216 18.19 6.53 -4.88
N CYS A 217 18.23 7.78 -5.34
CA CYS A 217 18.16 8.11 -6.77
C CYS A 217 19.55 8.21 -7.39
N ASP A 218 19.87 7.33 -8.34
CA ASP A 218 21.19 7.19 -8.97
C ASP A 218 21.42 8.14 -10.17
N ILE A 219 20.53 9.10 -10.43
CA ILE A 219 20.65 10.02 -11.55
C ILE A 219 21.82 10.98 -11.31
N GLN A 220 22.84 10.92 -12.17
CA GLN A 220 24.03 11.75 -12.07
C GLN A 220 23.93 12.96 -13.00
N GLY A 221 24.49 14.10 -12.61
CA GLY A 221 24.59 15.25 -13.50
C GLY A 221 25.29 16.48 -12.94
N SER A 222 25.60 17.44 -13.80
CA SER A 222 26.11 18.76 -13.41
C SER A 222 24.96 19.64 -12.94
N GLN A 223 25.05 20.21 -11.73
CA GLN A 223 23.98 21.00 -11.10
C GLN A 223 22.64 20.23 -11.00
N GLN A 224 22.61 19.15 -10.22
CA GLN A 224 21.42 18.30 -10.04
C GLN A 224 20.28 19.08 -9.36
N PRO A 225 19.10 19.19 -10.01
CA PRO A 225 17.89 19.65 -9.35
C PRO A 225 17.45 18.69 -8.23
N PRO A 226 16.55 19.12 -7.32
CA PRO A 226 16.01 18.25 -6.27
C PRO A 226 15.33 16.99 -6.84
N VAL A 227 15.50 15.87 -6.14
CA VAL A 227 14.87 14.59 -6.49
C VAL A 227 13.38 14.62 -6.15
N MET A 228 12.57 14.19 -7.11
CA MET A 228 11.12 14.08 -7.02
C MET A 228 10.71 12.61 -7.11
N TRP A 229 10.04 12.11 -6.08
CA TRP A 229 9.53 10.75 -5.98
C TRP A 229 8.05 10.69 -6.34
N LYS A 230 7.71 9.73 -7.19
CA LYS A 230 6.34 9.41 -7.60
C LYS A 230 5.99 7.97 -7.23
N ARG A 231 4.77 7.76 -6.75
CA ARG A 231 4.14 6.43 -6.62
C ARG A 231 2.75 6.51 -7.25
N ASN A 232 2.40 5.59 -8.13
CA ASN A 232 1.09 5.56 -8.80
C ASN A 232 0.71 6.90 -9.47
N GLY A 233 1.71 7.63 -9.98
CA GLY A 233 1.53 8.97 -10.59
C GLY A 233 1.45 10.13 -9.60
N ILE A 234 1.45 9.87 -8.29
CA ILE A 234 1.33 10.88 -7.23
C ILE A 234 2.71 11.27 -6.72
N ASN A 235 3.00 12.57 -6.69
CA ASN A 235 4.24 13.12 -6.15
C ASN A 235 4.25 13.03 -4.62
N LEU A 236 5.19 12.27 -4.06
CA LEU A 236 5.28 12.04 -2.61
C LEU A 236 5.87 13.23 -1.85
N ASN A 237 6.79 13.99 -2.47
CA ASN A 237 7.51 15.10 -1.82
C ASN A 237 6.63 16.23 -1.26
N PHE A 238 5.36 16.30 -1.65
CA PHE A 238 4.42 17.33 -1.23
C PHE A 238 3.36 16.82 -0.25
N LEU A 239 3.50 15.56 0.19
CA LEU A 239 2.55 14.90 1.06
C LEU A 239 3.14 14.73 2.45
N ASP A 240 2.29 14.88 3.45
CA ASP A 240 2.57 14.50 4.83
C ASP A 240 2.11 13.04 5.01
N LEU A 241 3.05 12.11 5.05
CA LEU A 241 2.81 10.67 4.99
C LEU A 241 3.39 10.00 6.24
N GLU A 242 2.54 9.34 7.03
CA GLU A 242 2.88 8.82 8.37
C GLU A 242 4.19 8.00 8.44
N ASP A 243 4.45 7.14 7.45
CA ASP A 243 5.64 6.26 7.41
C ASP A 243 6.79 6.80 6.53
N ILE A 244 6.54 7.88 5.77
CA ILE A 244 7.45 8.48 4.78
C ILE A 244 7.69 9.95 5.16
N ASN A 245 8.52 10.15 6.17
CA ASN A 245 8.68 11.45 6.84
C ASN A 245 9.96 12.22 6.48
N ASP A 246 10.87 11.61 5.72
CA ASP A 246 12.18 12.20 5.44
C ASP A 246 12.59 12.00 3.97
N PHE A 247 12.83 13.12 3.30
CA PHE A 247 13.55 13.16 2.03
C PHE A 247 14.92 13.70 2.40
N GLY A 248 15.89 12.80 2.60
CA GLY A 248 17.19 13.18 3.14
C GLY A 248 17.87 14.27 2.31
N ASP A 249 18.94 14.89 2.84
CA ASP A 249 19.70 15.94 2.13
C ASP A 249 20.20 15.49 0.74
N ASP A 250 20.35 14.18 0.54
CA ASP A 250 20.74 13.52 -0.70
C ASP A 250 19.57 13.24 -1.68
N GLY A 251 18.33 13.57 -1.29
CA GLY A 251 17.11 13.31 -2.07
C GLY A 251 16.60 11.88 -1.99
N SER A 252 17.14 11.04 -1.11
CA SER A 252 16.68 9.66 -0.89
C SER A 252 15.32 9.61 -0.18
N LEU A 253 14.50 8.61 -0.51
CA LEU A 253 13.20 8.38 0.12
C LEU A 253 13.35 7.41 1.29
N TYR A 254 13.01 7.87 2.50
CA TYR A 254 13.08 7.05 3.71
C TYR A 254 11.69 6.53 4.09
N ILE A 255 11.55 5.22 4.21
CA ILE A 255 10.36 4.55 4.74
C ILE A 255 10.75 3.95 6.10
N THR A 256 10.20 4.51 7.18
CA THR A 256 10.65 4.18 8.54
C THR A 256 10.22 2.80 9.00
N LYS A 257 8.99 2.38 8.66
CA LYS A 257 8.44 1.07 9.01
C LYS A 257 7.76 0.45 7.81
N VAL A 258 8.48 -0.41 7.09
CA VAL A 258 7.95 -1.02 5.88
C VAL A 258 6.92 -2.11 6.20
N THR A 259 5.78 -2.03 5.54
CA THR A 259 4.71 -3.04 5.53
C THR A 259 4.34 -3.40 4.10
N THR A 260 3.53 -4.45 3.90
CA THR A 260 3.14 -4.90 2.54
C THR A 260 2.38 -3.84 1.73
N ILE A 261 1.78 -2.84 2.38
CA ILE A 261 1.09 -1.73 1.70
C ILE A 261 2.06 -0.88 0.88
N HIS A 262 3.34 -0.86 1.27
CA HIS A 262 4.38 -0.10 0.59
C HIS A 262 4.85 -0.80 -0.68
N MET A 263 4.52 -2.08 -0.92
CA MET A 263 4.89 -2.76 -2.16
C MET A 263 4.45 -1.98 -3.40
N GLY A 264 5.29 -1.96 -4.43
CA GLY A 264 4.97 -1.31 -5.71
C GLY A 264 6.13 -0.50 -6.28
N ASN A 265 5.82 0.26 -7.32
CA ASN A 265 6.82 1.04 -8.05
C ASN A 265 6.97 2.46 -7.48
N TYR A 266 8.20 2.82 -7.13
CA TYR A 266 8.59 4.18 -6.74
C TYR A 266 9.53 4.74 -7.79
N THR A 267 9.12 5.80 -8.47
CA THR A 267 9.90 6.42 -9.53
C THR A 267 10.50 7.73 -9.06
N CYS A 268 11.83 7.84 -9.08
CA CYS A 268 12.52 9.10 -8.89
C CYS A 268 12.86 9.74 -10.24
N HIS A 269 12.71 11.05 -10.31
CA HIS A 269 13.13 11.91 -11.41
C HIS A 269 13.62 13.24 -10.81
N LEU A 270 14.27 14.10 -11.59
CA LEU A 270 14.73 15.39 -11.07
C LEU A 270 13.70 16.47 -11.37
N ARG A 271 13.52 17.44 -10.45
CA ARG A 271 12.51 18.49 -10.61
C ARG A 271 12.69 19.24 -11.94
N GLY A 272 11.66 19.18 -12.80
CA GLY A 272 11.66 19.78 -14.13
C GLY A 272 12.26 18.91 -15.25
N TYR A 273 12.65 17.66 -14.94
CA TYR A 273 13.15 16.67 -15.89
C TYR A 273 12.43 15.34 -15.64
N GLU A 274 11.48 14.98 -16.50
CA GLU A 274 10.79 13.68 -16.43
C GLU A 274 11.68 12.51 -16.88
N ASP A 275 12.69 12.80 -17.71
CA ASP A 275 13.73 11.85 -18.14
C ASP A 275 15.14 12.44 -17.93
N PRO A 276 16.14 11.63 -17.51
CA PRO A 276 16.01 10.22 -17.15
C PRO A 276 15.25 10.04 -15.82
N TYR A 277 14.60 8.88 -15.65
CA TYR A 277 13.99 8.44 -14.40
C TYR A 277 14.54 7.08 -13.97
N GLN A 278 14.47 6.82 -12.67
CA GLN A 278 14.78 5.51 -12.08
C GLN A 278 13.57 5.02 -11.29
N THR A 279 13.23 3.75 -11.44
CA THR A 279 12.11 3.09 -10.75
C THR A 279 12.63 2.00 -9.83
N HIS A 280 12.29 2.10 -8.55
CA HIS A 280 12.44 1.04 -7.58
C HIS A 280 11.17 0.19 -7.53
N VAL A 281 11.30 -1.09 -7.85
CA VAL A 281 10.26 -2.09 -7.62
C VAL A 281 10.43 -2.60 -6.19
N LEU A 282 9.63 -2.08 -5.26
CA LEU A 282 9.70 -2.45 -3.85
C LEU A 282 8.95 -3.76 -3.59
N GLN A 283 9.70 -4.79 -3.20
CA GLN A 283 9.19 -6.07 -2.72
C GLN A 283 9.38 -6.17 -1.19
N VAL A 284 8.29 -6.46 -0.48
CA VAL A 284 8.30 -6.65 0.97
C VAL A 284 8.19 -8.14 1.30
N ASN A 285 9.20 -8.65 1.96
CA ASN A 285 9.28 -10.04 2.37
C ASN A 285 8.71 -10.19 3.80
N VAL A 286 7.87 -11.19 4.01
CA VAL A 286 7.17 -11.49 5.26
C VAL A 286 7.59 -12.89 5.71
N PRO A 287 8.14 -13.07 6.93
CA PRO A 287 8.48 -14.39 7.44
C PRO A 287 7.23 -15.27 7.56
N PRO A 288 7.38 -16.61 7.59
CA PRO A 288 6.25 -17.50 7.77
C PRO A 288 5.55 -17.25 9.09
N VAL A 289 4.22 -17.33 9.09
CA VAL A 289 3.40 -17.35 10.31
C VAL A 289 2.37 -18.45 10.17
N ILE A 290 2.39 -19.42 11.08
CA ILE A 290 1.40 -20.49 11.16
C ILE A 290 0.06 -19.88 11.61
N LEU A 291 -0.95 -19.93 10.74
CA LEU A 291 -2.31 -19.48 11.04
C LEU A 291 -3.16 -20.59 11.66
N VAL A 292 -2.89 -21.85 11.31
CA VAL A 292 -3.58 -23.02 11.87
C VAL A 292 -2.54 -23.93 12.45
N TYR A 293 -2.62 -24.09 13.75
CA TYR A 293 -1.77 -24.93 14.55
C TYR A 293 -2.28 -26.37 14.53
N PRO A 294 -1.37 -27.37 14.52
CA PRO A 294 -1.79 -28.74 14.68
C PRO A 294 -2.39 -28.96 16.08
N GLU A 295 -3.61 -29.48 16.13
CA GLU A 295 -4.27 -29.81 17.39
C GLU A 295 -3.77 -31.15 17.95
N THR A 296 -3.71 -31.25 19.27
CA THR A 296 -3.41 -32.50 19.97
C THR A 296 -4.62 -33.44 19.91
N GLN A 297 -4.40 -34.70 19.52
CA GLN A 297 -5.48 -35.65 19.25
C GLN A 297 -5.29 -36.94 20.05
N ALA A 298 -6.40 -37.54 20.48
CA ALA A 298 -6.43 -38.87 21.08
C ALA A 298 -7.31 -39.81 20.23
N GLN A 299 -6.69 -40.74 19.50
CA GLN A 299 -7.37 -41.63 18.56
C GLN A 299 -7.28 -43.09 18.99
N GLU A 300 -8.29 -43.87 18.60
CA GLU A 300 -8.26 -45.32 18.79
C GLU A 300 -7.44 -45.99 17.68
N PRO A 301 -6.78 -47.13 17.97
CA PRO A 301 -6.14 -47.92 16.93
C PRO A 301 -7.12 -48.24 15.79
N GLY A 302 -6.67 -48.11 14.55
CA GLY A 302 -7.46 -48.38 13.36
C GLY A 302 -8.20 -47.16 12.79
N VAL A 303 -8.45 -46.13 13.59
CA VAL A 303 -9.14 -44.89 13.18
C VAL A 303 -8.18 -43.97 12.43
N ALA A 304 -8.68 -43.09 11.55
CA ALA A 304 -7.85 -42.11 10.86
C ALA A 304 -7.56 -40.88 11.74
N ALA A 305 -6.35 -40.30 11.63
CA ALA A 305 -5.99 -39.01 12.22
C ALA A 305 -5.58 -38.02 11.13
N SER A 306 -5.85 -36.74 11.34
CA SER A 306 -5.42 -35.68 10.42
C SER A 306 -4.98 -34.46 11.21
N MET A 307 -3.71 -34.06 11.07
CA MET A 307 -3.17 -32.86 11.68
C MET A 307 -3.04 -31.78 10.61
N HIS A 308 -3.50 -30.58 10.95
CA HIS A 308 -3.55 -29.44 10.05
C HIS A 308 -2.43 -28.48 10.39
N CYS A 309 -1.77 -27.93 9.36
CA CYS A 309 -0.83 -26.86 9.52
C CYS A 309 -0.86 -25.94 8.29
N TYR A 310 -1.29 -24.71 8.50
CA TYR A 310 -1.31 -23.71 7.45
C TYR A 310 -0.50 -22.51 7.88
N ALA A 311 0.35 -22.01 6.99
CA ALA A 311 1.16 -20.83 7.25
C ALA A 311 1.08 -19.86 6.07
N ASP A 312 1.03 -18.57 6.37
CA ASP A 312 1.11 -17.51 5.38
C ASP A 312 2.50 -16.85 5.43
N GLY A 313 2.88 -16.15 4.36
CA GLY A 313 4.18 -15.50 4.25
C GLY A 313 4.48 -15.03 2.83
N ILE A 314 5.48 -14.16 2.70
CA ILE A 314 5.92 -13.61 1.41
C ILE A 314 7.46 -13.74 1.31
N PRO A 315 7.98 -14.59 0.42
CA PRO A 315 7.29 -15.56 -0.42
C PRO A 315 6.51 -16.62 0.38
N ASN A 316 5.60 -17.33 -0.30
CA ASN A 316 4.80 -18.41 0.30
C ASN A 316 5.70 -19.43 1.02
N PRO A 317 5.39 -19.80 2.28
CA PRO A 317 6.18 -20.78 3.00
C PRO A 317 5.92 -22.22 2.51
N ASN A 318 6.97 -23.03 2.57
CA ASN A 318 6.90 -24.48 2.40
C ASN A 318 6.70 -25.15 3.76
N ILE A 319 5.79 -26.13 3.82
CA ILE A 319 5.49 -26.87 5.05
C ILE A 319 6.26 -28.20 5.08
N VAL A 320 6.90 -28.49 6.21
CA VAL A 320 7.61 -29.73 6.50
C VAL A 320 7.09 -30.31 7.81
N TRP A 321 6.95 -31.64 7.88
CA TRP A 321 6.49 -32.33 9.08
C TRP A 321 7.58 -33.22 9.67
N LEU A 322 7.77 -33.12 10.98
CA LEU A 322 8.62 -34.01 11.75
C LEU A 322 7.76 -34.87 12.69
N LYS A 323 8.21 -36.10 12.95
CA LYS A 323 7.71 -36.94 14.05
C LYS A 323 8.86 -37.23 15.00
N ASN A 324 8.72 -36.82 16.26
CA ASN A 324 9.75 -36.94 17.28
C ASN A 324 11.11 -36.38 16.80
N GLY A 325 11.07 -35.23 16.11
CA GLY A 325 12.24 -34.56 15.54
C GLY A 325 12.81 -35.16 14.24
N MET A 326 12.21 -36.23 13.70
CA MET A 326 12.64 -36.83 12.42
C MET A 326 11.72 -36.45 11.26
N ASP A 327 12.30 -36.04 10.13
CA ASP A 327 11.56 -35.72 8.90
C ASP A 327 10.71 -36.91 8.42
N LEU A 328 9.43 -36.64 8.15
CA LEU A 328 8.46 -37.61 7.65
C LEU A 328 8.46 -37.75 6.13
N SER A 329 9.02 -36.78 5.39
CA SER A 329 9.12 -36.80 3.93
C SER A 329 9.70 -38.11 3.36
N PRO A 330 10.78 -38.70 3.92
CA PRO A 330 11.30 -39.99 3.43
C PRO A 330 10.46 -41.21 3.85
N LYS A 331 9.46 -41.06 4.74
CA LYS A 331 8.65 -42.15 5.31
C LYS A 331 7.19 -42.15 4.85
N LEU A 332 6.84 -41.35 3.84
CA LEU A 332 5.47 -41.31 3.30
C LEU A 332 5.05 -42.67 2.73
N SER A 333 3.79 -43.04 2.95
CA SER A 333 3.19 -44.32 2.54
C SER A 333 1.69 -44.18 2.30
N ASN A 334 0.99 -45.27 1.93
CA ASN A 334 -0.47 -45.26 1.86
C ASN A 334 -1.14 -45.02 3.23
N GLN A 335 -0.45 -45.35 4.33
CA GLN A 335 -0.95 -45.09 5.68
C GLN A 335 -0.69 -43.65 6.11
N LEU A 336 0.48 -43.10 5.81
CA LEU A 336 0.91 -41.75 6.22
C LEU A 336 1.21 -40.89 4.99
N SER A 337 0.39 -39.88 4.75
CA SER A 337 0.42 -39.07 3.54
C SER A 337 0.36 -37.58 3.85
N LEU A 338 0.98 -36.76 2.99
CA LEU A 338 0.84 -35.32 3.00
C LEU A 338 -0.18 -34.91 1.93
N MET A 339 -1.21 -34.17 2.34
CA MET A 339 -2.22 -33.60 1.46
C MET A 339 -2.06 -32.06 1.40
N ALA A 340 -2.73 -31.41 0.44
CA ALA A 340 -2.73 -29.95 0.28
C ALA A 340 -1.31 -29.34 0.25
N ASN A 341 -0.41 -29.90 -0.56
CA ASN A 341 1.01 -29.49 -0.62
C ASN A 341 1.73 -29.44 0.74
N GLY A 342 1.39 -30.35 1.65
CA GLY A 342 2.03 -30.46 2.96
C GLY A 342 1.25 -29.84 4.11
N SER A 343 0.18 -29.09 3.84
CA SER A 343 -0.61 -28.45 4.91
C SER A 343 -1.47 -29.41 5.74
N VAL A 344 -1.61 -30.67 5.33
CA VAL A 344 -2.32 -31.69 6.12
C VAL A 344 -1.52 -32.98 6.17
N LEU A 345 -1.16 -33.40 7.38
CA LEU A 345 -0.59 -34.72 7.64
C LEU A 345 -1.73 -35.70 7.96
N HIS A 346 -1.96 -36.65 7.06
CA HIS A 346 -3.03 -37.63 7.17
C HIS A 346 -2.50 -39.02 7.48
N ILE A 347 -3.03 -39.64 8.52
CA ILE A 347 -2.79 -41.03 8.91
C ILE A 347 -4.09 -41.81 8.72
N GLY A 348 -4.18 -42.64 7.68
CA GLY A 348 -5.42 -43.33 7.30
C GLY A 348 -5.89 -44.41 8.27
N SER A 349 -4.96 -45.01 9.03
CA SER A 349 -5.26 -45.97 10.08
C SER A 349 -4.17 -45.90 11.14
N VAL A 350 -4.51 -45.34 12.29
CA VAL A 350 -3.60 -45.04 13.40
C VAL A 350 -3.18 -46.33 14.11
N ARG A 351 -1.90 -46.45 14.44
CA ARG A 351 -1.31 -47.56 15.19
C ARG A 351 -0.65 -47.05 16.46
N TYR A 352 -0.41 -47.93 17.43
CA TYR A 352 0.28 -47.54 18.67
C TYR A 352 1.63 -46.85 18.44
N GLU A 353 2.37 -47.28 17.42
CA GLU A 353 3.63 -46.69 16.98
C GLU A 353 3.50 -45.27 16.41
N ASP A 354 2.29 -44.84 16.04
CA ASP A 354 1.98 -43.47 15.59
C ASP A 354 1.93 -42.47 16.74
N THR A 355 1.88 -42.95 17.99
CA THR A 355 2.02 -42.08 19.16
C THR A 355 3.33 -41.28 19.11
N GLY A 356 3.23 -39.97 19.31
CA GLY A 356 4.41 -39.11 19.32
C GLY A 356 4.08 -37.64 19.16
N ALA A 357 5.14 -36.83 19.23
CA ALA A 357 5.08 -35.41 18.94
C ALA A 357 5.26 -35.18 17.43
N TYR A 358 4.34 -34.44 16.83
CA TYR A 358 4.35 -34.05 15.44
C TYR A 358 4.59 -32.56 15.34
N THR A 359 5.69 -32.18 14.70
CA THR A 359 6.08 -30.78 14.52
C THR A 359 5.78 -30.37 13.09
N CYS A 360 4.99 -29.31 12.92
CA CYS A 360 4.90 -28.62 11.64
C CYS A 360 5.94 -27.49 11.60
N ILE A 361 6.69 -27.40 10.49
CA ILE A 361 7.66 -26.34 10.24
C ILE A 361 7.28 -25.64 8.95
N ALA A 362 6.99 -24.34 9.03
CA ALA A 362 6.76 -23.46 7.89
C ALA A 362 8.03 -22.65 7.60
N LYS A 363 8.54 -22.71 6.37
CA LYS A 363 9.81 -22.06 6.00
C LYS A 363 9.72 -21.29 4.68
N ASN A 364 10.26 -20.08 4.66
CA ASN A 364 10.59 -19.35 3.43
C ASN A 364 12.04 -18.81 3.48
N GLU A 365 12.43 -17.96 2.53
CA GLU A 365 13.78 -17.39 2.47
C GLU A 365 14.10 -16.38 3.58
N VAL A 366 13.08 -15.92 4.32
CA VAL A 366 13.16 -14.85 5.32
C VAL A 366 13.22 -15.41 6.73
N GLY A 367 12.54 -16.54 6.97
CA GLY A 367 12.39 -17.09 8.30
C GLY A 367 11.74 -18.46 8.34
N VAL A 368 11.50 -18.91 9.57
CA VAL A 368 10.88 -20.18 9.92
C VAL A 368 9.91 -19.93 11.07
N ASP A 369 8.77 -20.61 11.03
CA ASP A 369 7.85 -20.73 12.16
C ASP A 369 7.52 -22.21 12.37
N GLU A 370 7.33 -22.64 13.61
CA GLU A 370 7.08 -24.04 13.93
C GLU A 370 6.12 -24.19 15.10
N ASP A 371 5.32 -25.25 15.06
CA ASP A 371 4.46 -25.63 16.17
C ASP A 371 4.33 -27.14 16.31
N ILE A 372 4.00 -27.60 17.52
CA ILE A 372 4.05 -29.00 17.91
C ILE A 372 2.71 -29.45 18.49
N SER A 373 2.21 -30.57 17.98
CA SER A 373 1.08 -31.29 18.58
C SER A 373 1.47 -32.70 18.98
N SER A 374 0.62 -33.33 19.81
CA SER A 374 0.79 -34.74 20.17
C SER A 374 -0.36 -35.59 19.63
N LEU A 375 -0.03 -36.77 19.11
CA LEU A 375 -1.01 -37.82 18.84
C LEU A 375 -0.88 -38.90 19.92
N PHE A 376 -1.97 -39.18 20.62
CA PHE A 376 -2.08 -40.27 21.58
C PHE A 376 -2.95 -41.39 21.01
N VAL A 377 -2.45 -42.62 21.08
CA VAL A 377 -3.18 -43.80 20.61
C VAL A 377 -3.54 -44.68 21.80
N GLU A 378 -4.82 -44.71 22.15
CA GLU A 378 -5.31 -45.39 23.35
C GLU A 378 -6.59 -46.20 23.07
N ASP A 379 -6.77 -47.31 23.80
CA ASP A 379 -7.98 -48.13 23.77
C ASP A 379 -9.16 -47.45 24.51
N SER A 380 -10.37 -47.68 24.01
CA SER A 380 -11.65 -47.09 24.44
C SER A 380 -11.92 -47.18 25.96
N ALA A 381 -11.39 -48.21 26.63
CA ALA A 381 -11.63 -48.47 28.05
C ALA A 381 -11.10 -47.36 29.00
N ARG A 382 -10.14 -46.53 28.55
CA ARG A 382 -9.65 -45.35 29.30
C ARG A 382 -10.39 -44.05 28.96
N LYS A 383 -10.91 -43.91 27.74
CA LYS A 383 -11.69 -42.74 27.29
C LYS A 383 -12.96 -42.52 28.11
N THR A 384 -13.60 -43.58 28.61
CA THR A 384 -14.84 -43.46 29.39
C THR A 384 -14.65 -42.66 30.68
N LEU A 385 -13.52 -42.82 31.39
CA LEU A 385 -13.25 -42.08 32.64
C LEU A 385 -12.91 -40.61 32.38
N ALA A 386 -12.14 -40.33 31.32
CA ALA A 386 -11.84 -38.96 30.91
C ALA A 386 -13.11 -38.24 30.40
N ASN A 387 -13.84 -38.83 29.45
CA ASN A 387 -15.04 -38.21 28.87
C ASN A 387 -16.15 -37.98 29.90
N ILE A 388 -16.26 -38.81 30.95
CA ILE A 388 -17.15 -38.57 32.10
C ILE A 388 -16.68 -37.35 32.92
N LEU A 389 -15.38 -37.24 33.21
CA LEU A 389 -14.82 -36.12 33.98
C LEU A 389 -14.82 -34.78 33.22
N TRP A 390 -14.66 -34.79 31.88
CA TRP A 390 -14.71 -33.59 31.03
C TRP A 390 -16.15 -33.11 30.80
N ARG A 391 -17.13 -34.02 30.67
CA ARG A 391 -18.57 -33.67 30.61
C ARG A 391 -19.11 -33.12 31.94
N GLU A 392 -18.64 -33.61 33.09
CA GLU A 392 -19.08 -33.12 34.41
C GLU A 392 -18.59 -31.69 34.75
N LYS A 393 -17.58 -31.18 34.05
CA LYS A 393 -17.08 -29.80 34.26
C LYS A 393 -17.52 -28.78 33.21
N GLY A 394 -18.31 -29.16 32.20
CA GLY A 394 -18.78 -28.24 31.15
C GLY A 394 -17.66 -27.56 30.35
N LEU A 395 -16.51 -28.23 30.17
CA LEU A 395 -15.24 -27.63 29.73
C LEU A 395 -14.81 -27.98 28.29
N SER A 396 -15.72 -28.41 27.42
CA SER A 396 -15.43 -28.53 25.98
C SER A 396 -16.69 -28.25 25.16
N THR A 397 -17.02 -26.98 24.96
CA THR A 397 -17.91 -26.54 23.88
C THR A 397 -17.05 -26.44 22.63
N GLY A 398 -17.03 -27.50 21.82
CA GLY A 398 -16.23 -27.53 20.59
C GLY A 398 -16.71 -26.52 19.54
N ASN A 399 -16.05 -26.55 18.39
CA ASN A 399 -16.39 -25.86 17.15
C ASN A 399 -17.89 -25.95 16.76
N VAL A 400 -18.67 -24.87 16.93
CA VAL A 400 -20.16 -24.87 16.78
C VAL A 400 -20.70 -23.64 16.02
N PHE A 401 -21.90 -23.80 15.46
CA PHE A 401 -22.66 -22.70 14.86
C PHE A 401 -23.77 -22.21 15.80
N TYR A 402 -23.78 -20.91 16.07
CA TYR A 402 -24.90 -20.22 16.72
C TYR A 402 -25.84 -19.68 15.65
N VAL A 403 -27.09 -20.13 15.68
CA VAL A 403 -28.11 -19.87 14.67
C VAL A 403 -29.24 -19.09 15.31
N PHE A 404 -29.56 -17.92 14.75
CA PHE A 404 -30.61 -17.05 15.25
C PHE A 404 -31.79 -17.06 14.27
N SER A 405 -32.96 -17.37 14.81
CA SER A 405 -34.21 -17.57 14.05
C SER A 405 -35.37 -16.83 14.72
N GLU A 406 -36.56 -16.85 14.12
CA GLU A 406 -37.76 -16.24 14.74
C GLU A 406 -38.12 -16.86 16.10
N GLU A 407 -37.67 -18.11 16.35
CA GLU A 407 -38.01 -18.91 17.54
C GLU A 407 -37.00 -18.74 18.70
N GLY A 408 -35.86 -18.08 18.45
CA GLY A 408 -34.82 -17.84 19.45
C GLY A 408 -33.42 -18.09 18.89
N MET A 409 -32.59 -18.78 19.69
CA MET A 409 -31.21 -19.11 19.36
C MET A 409 -30.97 -20.61 19.46
N THR A 410 -30.31 -21.20 18.47
CA THR A 410 -29.97 -22.63 18.45
C THR A 410 -28.48 -22.82 18.22
N ILE A 411 -27.88 -23.72 18.99
CA ILE A 411 -26.48 -24.12 18.88
C ILE A 411 -26.43 -25.45 18.14
N VAL A 412 -25.75 -25.48 17.00
CA VAL A 412 -25.68 -26.64 16.11
C VAL A 412 -24.25 -27.16 16.06
N GLN A 413 -24.08 -28.44 16.37
CA GLN A 413 -22.80 -29.11 16.31
C GLN A 413 -22.62 -29.75 14.92
N PRO A 414 -21.63 -29.32 14.12
CA PRO A 414 -21.56 -29.67 12.71
C PRO A 414 -21.17 -31.13 12.45
N ASN A 415 -20.41 -31.75 13.36
CA ASN A 415 -19.94 -33.14 13.22
C ASN A 415 -21.05 -34.18 13.42
N GLU A 416 -21.95 -33.91 14.37
CA GLU A 416 -23.03 -34.84 14.75
C GLU A 416 -24.32 -34.53 14.00
N CYS A 417 -24.42 -33.34 13.39
CA CYS A 417 -25.64 -32.85 12.76
C CYS A 417 -26.84 -32.78 13.70
N GLU A 418 -26.57 -32.60 15.00
CA GLU A 418 -27.57 -32.51 16.06
C GLU A 418 -27.63 -31.10 16.63
N ILE A 419 -28.82 -30.76 17.12
CA ILE A 419 -29.02 -29.55 17.91
C ILE A 419 -28.40 -29.79 19.28
N HIS A 420 -27.29 -29.10 19.55
CA HIS A 420 -26.64 -29.15 20.87
C HIS A 420 -27.56 -28.55 21.93
N LYS A 421 -28.13 -27.37 21.63
CA LYS A 421 -29.02 -26.66 22.54
C LYS A 421 -29.93 -25.70 21.78
N HIS A 422 -31.17 -25.60 22.22
CA HIS A 422 -32.12 -24.61 21.72
C HIS A 422 -32.59 -23.72 22.88
N ILE A 423 -32.40 -22.41 22.72
CA ILE A 423 -32.79 -21.37 23.67
C ILE A 423 -33.97 -20.60 23.07
N LYS A 424 -35.11 -20.66 23.76
CA LYS A 424 -36.38 -20.10 23.27
C LYS A 424 -36.40 -18.58 23.32
N ALA A 425 -37.21 -17.96 22.46
CA ALA A 425 -37.48 -16.53 22.44
C ALA A 425 -37.96 -15.92 23.78
N THR A 426 -38.58 -16.74 24.63
CA THR A 426 -39.07 -16.37 25.98
C THR A 426 -38.02 -16.51 27.08
N GLU A 427 -36.81 -16.94 26.75
CA GLU A 427 -35.74 -17.08 27.74
C GLU A 427 -35.44 -15.72 28.37
N ARG A 428 -35.30 -15.67 29.69
CA ARG A 428 -35.00 -14.43 30.41
C ARG A 428 -33.53 -14.04 30.25
N ILE A 429 -33.30 -12.75 30.11
CA ILE A 429 -31.95 -12.20 30.02
C ILE A 429 -31.38 -12.09 31.44
N MET A 430 -30.14 -12.54 31.64
CA MET A 430 -29.47 -12.36 32.93
C MET A 430 -29.34 -10.86 33.25
N GLY A 431 -29.64 -10.46 34.48
CA GLY A 431 -29.53 -9.04 34.90
C GLY A 431 -30.61 -8.09 34.36
N SER A 432 -31.61 -8.58 33.60
CA SER A 432 -32.76 -7.79 33.14
C SER A 432 -34.08 -8.49 33.45
N ASN A 433 -35.16 -7.72 33.58
CA ASN A 433 -36.52 -8.25 33.77
C ASN A 433 -37.20 -8.64 32.45
N GLY A 434 -36.52 -8.50 31.30
CA GLY A 434 -37.06 -8.77 29.97
C GLY A 434 -36.66 -10.11 29.37
N ASP A 435 -37.50 -10.60 28.45
CA ASP A 435 -37.24 -11.80 27.65
C ASP A 435 -36.29 -11.48 26.47
N MET A 436 -35.68 -12.53 25.89
CA MET A 436 -34.83 -12.46 24.71
C MET A 436 -35.55 -11.75 23.55
N CYS A 437 -36.84 -12.02 23.34
CA CYS A 437 -37.64 -11.37 22.31
C CYS A 437 -39.03 -11.06 22.86
N PRO A 438 -39.27 -9.91 23.51
CA PRO A 438 -40.53 -9.63 24.20
C PRO A 438 -41.75 -9.54 23.25
N GLU A 439 -42.95 -9.79 23.78
CA GLU A 439 -44.20 -9.58 23.04
C GLU A 439 -44.47 -8.09 22.79
N VAL A 440 -44.88 -7.75 21.55
CA VAL A 440 -45.34 -6.40 21.24
C VAL A 440 -46.77 -6.23 21.75
N HIS A 441 -46.95 -5.45 22.82
CA HIS A 441 -48.27 -5.19 23.41
C HIS A 441 -49.30 -4.74 22.37
N GLY A 442 -50.40 -5.50 22.25
CA GLY A 442 -51.54 -5.16 21.39
C GLY A 442 -51.59 -5.84 20.02
N SER A 443 -50.62 -6.70 19.68
CA SER A 443 -50.68 -7.54 18.48
C SER A 443 -51.12 -8.98 18.82
N LEU A 444 -52.09 -9.53 18.08
CA LEU A 444 -52.48 -10.95 18.11
C LEU A 444 -51.42 -11.88 17.48
N SER A 445 -50.24 -11.35 17.11
CA SER A 445 -49.17 -12.11 16.48
C SER A 445 -48.29 -12.83 17.50
N GLN A 446 -47.95 -14.09 17.20
CA GLN A 446 -46.89 -14.85 17.90
C GLN A 446 -45.65 -13.99 18.15
N GLN A 447 -45.07 -14.10 19.35
CA GLN A 447 -43.78 -13.56 19.74
C GLN A 447 -42.71 -14.03 18.74
N ARG A 448 -42.04 -13.10 18.04
CA ARG A 448 -41.05 -13.41 17.00
C ARG A 448 -39.79 -12.59 17.20
N CYS A 449 -38.66 -13.27 17.18
CA CYS A 449 -37.36 -12.62 17.19
C CYS A 449 -37.05 -12.02 15.82
N VAL A 450 -36.51 -10.81 15.82
CA VAL A 450 -36.04 -10.13 14.61
C VAL A 450 -34.60 -9.70 14.81
N TRP A 451 -33.72 -10.31 14.02
CA TRP A 451 -32.27 -10.15 14.05
C TRP A 451 -31.80 -9.45 12.77
N ALA A 452 -30.67 -8.73 12.83
CA ALA A 452 -30.09 -8.10 11.64
C ALA A 452 -28.62 -8.46 11.37
N MET A 453 -27.75 -8.46 12.38
CA MET A 453 -26.36 -8.83 12.21
C MET A 453 -25.79 -9.29 13.55
N ALA A 454 -24.84 -10.22 13.51
CA ALA A 454 -24.09 -10.64 14.68
C ALA A 454 -22.58 -10.62 14.43
N ALA A 455 -21.80 -10.38 15.49
CA ALA A 455 -20.35 -10.40 15.48
C ALA A 455 -19.83 -11.34 16.59
N ASN A 456 -18.87 -12.20 16.22
CA ASN A 456 -18.09 -12.98 17.16
C ASN A 456 -16.96 -12.12 17.74
N VAL A 457 -16.88 -12.03 19.06
CA VAL A 457 -15.88 -11.28 19.82
C VAL A 457 -14.99 -12.25 20.58
N ARG A 458 -13.82 -12.55 19.97
CA ARG A 458 -12.78 -13.45 20.50
C ARG A 458 -13.31 -14.80 21.00
N ASP A 459 -14.30 -15.35 20.30
CA ASP A 459 -14.93 -16.65 20.60
C ASP A 459 -15.53 -16.77 22.01
N LYS A 460 -15.63 -15.63 22.71
CA LYS A 460 -16.11 -15.52 24.09
C LYS A 460 -17.50 -14.91 24.18
N TYR A 461 -17.76 -13.91 23.33
CA TYR A 461 -19.05 -13.24 23.28
C TYR A 461 -19.57 -13.16 21.85
N ILE A 462 -20.90 -13.29 21.70
CA ILE A 462 -21.60 -12.96 20.47
C ILE A 462 -22.43 -11.70 20.73
N TYR A 463 -22.20 -10.68 19.91
CA TYR A 463 -22.97 -9.44 19.90
C TYR A 463 -23.97 -9.52 18.76
N ILE A 464 -25.27 -9.45 19.05
CA ILE A 464 -26.32 -9.55 18.03
C ILE A 464 -27.36 -8.43 18.14
N THR A 465 -27.69 -7.80 17.01
CA THR A 465 -28.62 -6.67 16.97
C THR A 465 -30.08 -7.11 16.88
N GLN A 466 -30.96 -6.39 17.59
CA GLN A 466 -32.42 -6.51 17.51
C GLN A 466 -33.03 -5.17 17.06
N PRO A 467 -33.18 -4.94 15.73
CA PRO A 467 -33.60 -3.65 15.19
C PRO A 467 -34.92 -3.12 15.76
N LEU A 468 -35.92 -3.99 15.88
CA LEU A 468 -37.27 -3.59 16.32
C LEU A 468 -37.35 -3.27 17.82
N HIS A 469 -36.33 -3.64 18.58
CA HIS A 469 -36.25 -3.41 20.03
C HIS A 469 -35.20 -2.35 20.40
N ASN A 470 -34.54 -1.73 19.41
CA ASN A 470 -33.52 -0.70 19.60
C ASN A 470 -32.42 -1.12 20.60
N ARG A 471 -31.98 -2.38 20.49
CA ARG A 471 -30.99 -2.95 21.42
C ARG A 471 -30.09 -3.96 20.74
N LEU A 472 -29.01 -4.29 21.44
CA LEU A 472 -28.09 -5.36 21.12
C LEU A 472 -28.07 -6.36 22.28
N LEU A 473 -28.05 -7.66 21.99
CA LEU A 473 -27.87 -8.71 23.00
C LEU A 473 -26.43 -9.22 22.99
N ILE A 474 -25.91 -9.47 24.19
CA ILE A 474 -24.59 -10.08 24.41
C ILE A 474 -24.82 -11.50 24.92
N ILE A 475 -24.24 -12.47 24.22
CA ILE A 475 -24.35 -13.89 24.53
C ILE A 475 -22.97 -14.39 24.93
N ASP A 476 -22.88 -15.03 26.09
CA ASP A 476 -21.70 -15.75 26.54
C ASP A 476 -21.65 -17.11 25.84
N THR A 477 -20.58 -17.36 25.10
CA THR A 477 -20.41 -18.59 24.34
C THR A 477 -20.15 -19.78 25.25
N GLN A 478 -19.32 -19.60 26.28
CA GLN A 478 -18.98 -20.65 27.24
C GLN A 478 -20.15 -21.01 28.14
N GLY A 479 -20.86 -19.99 28.64
CA GLY A 479 -22.05 -20.19 29.47
C GLY A 479 -23.33 -20.48 28.68
N GLU A 480 -23.27 -20.36 27.34
CA GLU A 480 -24.38 -20.53 26.40
C GLU A 480 -25.68 -19.84 26.86
N LYS A 481 -25.57 -18.56 27.20
CA LYS A 481 -26.65 -17.78 27.83
C LYS A 481 -26.60 -16.32 27.42
N VAL A 482 -27.76 -15.66 27.40
CA VAL A 482 -27.83 -14.22 27.16
C VAL A 482 -27.43 -13.48 28.44
N MET A 483 -26.32 -12.76 28.39
CA MET A 483 -25.75 -12.04 29.53
C MET A 483 -26.39 -10.68 29.75
N GLN A 484 -26.62 -9.92 28.69
CA GLN A 484 -27.02 -8.53 28.80
C GLN A 484 -27.80 -8.07 27.55
N ALA A 485 -28.74 -7.15 27.75
CA ALA A 485 -29.29 -6.30 26.71
C ALA A 485 -28.66 -4.89 26.83
N VAL A 486 -27.99 -4.44 25.79
CA VAL A 486 -27.41 -3.11 25.67
C VAL A 486 -28.35 -2.25 24.84
N GLU A 487 -28.83 -1.14 25.40
CA GLU A 487 -29.63 -0.16 24.66
C GLU A 487 -28.77 0.51 23.57
N THR A 488 -29.35 0.71 22.40
CA THR A 488 -28.68 1.34 21.26
C THR A 488 -29.57 2.41 20.64
N ASP A 489 -29.01 3.19 19.73
CA ASP A 489 -29.81 4.08 18.89
C ASP A 489 -30.82 3.29 18.05
N PRO A 490 -31.95 3.90 17.64
CA PRO A 490 -33.03 3.18 17.00
C PRO A 490 -32.65 2.44 15.72
N VAL A 491 -33.19 1.24 15.55
CA VAL A 491 -32.97 0.36 14.39
C VAL A 491 -31.47 0.02 14.16
N PRO A 492 -30.79 -0.67 15.11
CA PRO A 492 -29.43 -1.17 14.92
C PRO A 492 -29.38 -2.28 13.87
N VAL A 493 -28.71 -2.06 12.75
CA VAL A 493 -28.74 -3.01 11.60
C VAL A 493 -27.41 -3.70 11.30
N LYS A 494 -26.28 -3.09 11.67
CA LYS A 494 -24.95 -3.59 11.33
C LYS A 494 -24.06 -3.50 12.55
N VAL A 495 -23.36 -4.59 12.82
CA VAL A 495 -22.35 -4.71 13.88
C VAL A 495 -21.04 -5.19 13.29
N HIS A 496 -19.92 -4.66 13.76
CA HIS A 496 -18.58 -5.07 13.35
C HIS A 496 -17.63 -5.09 14.54
N TYR A 497 -16.87 -6.16 14.70
CA TYR A 497 -15.85 -6.28 15.73
C TYR A 497 -14.48 -5.83 15.19
N ASP A 498 -13.94 -4.77 15.75
CA ASP A 498 -12.55 -4.35 15.56
C ASP A 498 -11.67 -5.03 16.61
N LYS A 499 -10.93 -6.05 16.16
CA LYS A 499 -10.00 -6.83 16.99
C LYS A 499 -8.82 -6.01 17.50
N SER A 500 -8.39 -4.97 16.79
CA SER A 500 -7.19 -4.18 17.11
C SER A 500 -7.38 -3.39 18.40
N HIS A 501 -8.53 -2.73 18.52
CA HIS A 501 -8.86 -1.88 19.67
C HIS A 501 -9.81 -2.54 20.66
N ASP A 502 -10.23 -3.78 20.39
CA ASP A 502 -11.25 -4.51 21.16
C ASP A 502 -12.57 -3.73 21.27
N GLN A 503 -13.11 -3.35 20.12
CA GLN A 503 -14.30 -2.50 20.01
C GLN A 503 -15.37 -3.15 19.14
N VAL A 504 -16.64 -2.99 19.51
CA VAL A 504 -17.78 -3.35 18.66
C VAL A 504 -18.46 -2.08 18.16
N TRP A 505 -18.48 -1.89 16.85
CA TRP A 505 -19.09 -0.76 16.17
C TRP A 505 -20.51 -1.11 15.73
N VAL A 506 -21.47 -0.26 16.06
CA VAL A 506 -22.91 -0.46 15.82
C VAL A 506 -23.45 0.69 14.98
N LEU A 507 -23.94 0.37 13.78
CA LEU A 507 -24.62 1.31 12.89
C LEU A 507 -26.13 1.15 13.02
N SER A 508 -26.78 2.27 13.36
CA SER A 508 -28.22 2.37 13.51
C SER A 508 -28.80 3.27 12.42
N TRP A 509 -29.95 2.89 11.84
CA TRP A 509 -30.58 3.68 10.77
C TRP A 509 -31.39 4.87 11.30
N GLY A 510 -31.72 4.87 12.60
CA GLY A 510 -32.66 5.80 13.20
C GLY A 510 -34.11 5.46 12.87
N ASP A 511 -34.42 5.24 11.59
CA ASP A 511 -35.72 4.75 11.13
C ASP A 511 -35.58 3.85 9.89
N MET A 512 -36.67 3.23 9.46
CA MET A 512 -36.70 2.38 8.25
C MET A 512 -36.41 3.16 6.95
N GLN A 513 -36.44 4.50 6.95
CA GLN A 513 -36.13 5.36 5.81
C GLN A 513 -34.67 5.84 5.81
N LYS A 514 -33.88 5.45 6.82
CA LYS A 514 -32.51 5.91 7.05
C LYS A 514 -32.42 7.44 7.09
N SER A 515 -33.31 8.08 7.84
CA SER A 515 -33.38 9.55 7.89
C SER A 515 -32.25 10.16 8.71
N TYR A 516 -31.85 9.53 9.81
CA TYR A 516 -30.84 10.03 10.75
C TYR A 516 -29.94 8.89 11.26
N PRO A 517 -29.17 8.21 10.39
CA PRO A 517 -28.36 7.11 10.84
C PRO A 517 -27.18 7.59 11.71
N THR A 518 -26.87 6.80 12.73
CA THR A 518 -25.87 7.08 13.77
C THR A 518 -24.91 5.91 13.93
N LEU A 519 -23.76 6.20 14.53
CA LEU A 519 -22.72 5.21 14.79
C LEU A 519 -22.36 5.23 16.27
N GLN A 520 -22.47 4.08 16.93
CA GLN A 520 -22.12 3.87 18.33
C GLN A 520 -20.97 2.87 18.45
N VAL A 521 -20.23 2.94 19.55
CA VAL A 521 -19.11 2.03 19.84
C VAL A 521 -19.21 1.45 21.24
N ILE A 522 -18.96 0.16 21.37
CA ILE A 522 -18.80 -0.54 22.65
C ILE A 522 -17.31 -0.86 22.78
N SER A 523 -16.64 -0.22 23.73
CA SER A 523 -15.21 -0.43 23.98
C SER A 523 -14.96 -1.59 24.93
N ARG A 524 -13.77 -2.20 24.87
CA ARG A 524 -13.38 -3.35 25.70
C ARG A 524 -14.32 -4.54 25.54
N ALA A 525 -14.82 -4.77 24.33
CA ALA A 525 -15.90 -5.72 24.07
C ALA A 525 -15.57 -7.18 24.44
N SER A 526 -14.30 -7.58 24.52
CA SER A 526 -13.93 -8.94 24.94
C SER A 526 -13.85 -9.12 26.47
N VAL A 527 -13.91 -8.05 27.25
CA VAL A 527 -13.69 -8.06 28.70
C VAL A 527 -14.74 -7.25 29.47
N GLY A 528 -14.98 -7.62 30.73
CA GLY A 528 -15.95 -6.94 31.58
C GLY A 528 -17.31 -7.65 31.64
N GLU A 529 -18.00 -7.44 32.76
CA GLU A 529 -19.31 -8.04 33.04
C GLU A 529 -20.48 -7.19 32.50
N GLU A 530 -20.29 -5.85 32.43
CA GLU A 530 -21.26 -4.91 31.89
C GLU A 530 -20.69 -4.13 30.70
N HIS A 531 -21.52 -3.97 29.67
CA HIS A 531 -21.17 -3.38 28.39
C HIS A 531 -22.13 -2.23 28.07
N HIS A 532 -21.61 -1.15 27.52
CA HIS A 532 -22.42 0.03 27.19
C HIS A 532 -22.05 0.55 25.80
N ALA A 533 -23.07 0.92 25.04
CA ALA A 533 -22.89 1.62 23.78
C ALA A 533 -22.66 3.12 24.05
N ALA A 534 -21.57 3.65 23.50
CA ALA A 534 -21.28 5.08 23.54
C ALA A 534 -21.53 5.69 22.16
N GLU A 535 -22.24 6.82 22.12
CA GLU A 535 -22.42 7.59 20.89
C GLU A 535 -21.09 8.15 20.38
N THR A 536 -20.88 8.05 19.07
CA THR A 536 -19.78 8.76 18.41
C THR A 536 -20.24 10.15 17.94
N ARG A 537 -19.30 10.98 17.50
CA ARG A 537 -19.60 12.31 16.96
C ARG A 537 -20.13 12.27 15.52
N PHE A 538 -20.16 11.10 14.89
CA PHE A 538 -20.50 10.95 13.48
C PHE A 538 -22.01 10.81 13.31
N GLN A 539 -22.61 11.73 12.55
CA GLN A 539 -24.04 11.73 12.23
C GLN A 539 -24.24 11.57 10.73
N LYS A 540 -25.40 11.02 10.31
CA LYS A 540 -25.77 10.79 8.89
C LYS A 540 -24.88 9.76 8.17
N VAL A 541 -24.28 8.85 8.94
CA VAL A 541 -23.45 7.75 8.43
C VAL A 541 -24.33 6.76 7.67
N ASP A 542 -24.19 6.66 6.35
CA ASP A 542 -24.96 5.68 5.57
C ASP A 542 -24.36 4.27 5.70
N ASP A 543 -23.03 4.17 5.65
CA ASP A 543 -22.30 2.96 5.99
C ASP A 543 -20.86 3.28 6.45
N PHE A 544 -20.19 2.29 7.02
CA PHE A 544 -18.80 2.36 7.46
C PHE A 544 -18.00 1.11 7.06
N PHE A 545 -16.69 1.27 6.96
CA PHE A 545 -15.75 0.21 6.64
C PHE A 545 -14.53 0.29 7.56
N ILE A 546 -14.22 -0.81 8.24
CA ILE A 546 -12.98 -0.99 8.99
C ILE A 546 -12.17 -2.07 8.26
N PRO A 547 -10.93 -1.79 7.85
CA PRO A 547 -10.10 -2.79 7.19
C PRO A 547 -9.91 -4.03 8.09
N PRO A 548 -10.01 -5.25 7.55
CA PRO A 548 -9.83 -6.46 8.34
C PRO A 548 -8.37 -6.60 8.80
N THR A 549 -8.17 -7.08 10.03
CA THR A 549 -6.86 -7.54 10.51
C THR A 549 -6.61 -8.99 10.12
N ASN A 550 -5.34 -9.37 10.05
CA ASN A 550 -4.89 -10.76 9.91
C ASN A 550 -3.56 -10.94 10.67
N LEU A 551 -2.87 -12.07 10.55
CA LEU A 551 -1.61 -12.27 11.28
C LEU A 551 -0.43 -11.43 10.74
N ILE A 552 -0.55 -10.88 9.52
CA ILE A 552 0.42 -9.95 8.92
C ILE A 552 0.10 -8.50 9.33
N ILE A 553 -1.19 -8.15 9.37
CA ILE A 553 -1.73 -6.86 9.78
C ILE A 553 -2.41 -7.05 11.13
N THR A 554 -1.61 -7.00 12.18
CA THR A 554 -2.08 -7.25 13.54
C THR A 554 -2.83 -6.06 14.14
N HIS A 555 -2.76 -4.89 13.51
CA HIS A 555 -3.37 -3.65 14.00
C HIS A 555 -3.76 -2.74 12.83
N VAL A 556 -5.01 -2.27 12.82
CA VAL A 556 -5.48 -1.21 11.92
C VAL A 556 -5.78 0.03 12.74
N ARG A 557 -5.28 1.20 12.32
CA ARG A 557 -5.48 2.47 13.05
C ARG A 557 -6.71 3.23 12.54
N PHE A 558 -7.06 3.04 11.27
CA PHE A 558 -8.02 3.89 10.57
C PHE A 558 -9.24 3.12 10.10
N GLY A 559 -10.41 3.75 10.21
CA GLY A 559 -11.66 3.32 9.60
C GLY A 559 -12.14 4.35 8.58
N PHE A 560 -13.21 4.02 7.89
CA PHE A 560 -13.82 4.87 6.87
C PHE A 560 -15.33 4.96 7.06
N ILE A 561 -15.86 6.15 6.85
CA ILE A 561 -17.28 6.47 6.93
C ILE A 561 -17.75 7.01 5.58
N PHE A 562 -18.95 6.62 5.18
CA PHE A 562 -19.65 7.12 3.99
C PHE A 562 -20.91 7.86 4.43
N PHE A 563 -21.10 9.08 3.93
CA PHE A 563 -22.32 9.85 4.18
C PHE A 563 -23.30 9.71 3.02
N LYS A 564 -24.59 9.72 3.35
CA LYS A 564 -25.67 9.55 2.38
C LYS A 564 -25.61 10.62 1.29
N SER A 565 -25.58 10.20 0.03
CA SER A 565 -25.54 11.08 -1.15
C SER A 565 -24.31 12.00 -1.24
N GLU A 566 -23.23 11.69 -0.52
CA GLU A 566 -21.97 12.43 -0.60
C GLU A 566 -20.94 11.67 -1.44
N ALA A 567 -20.37 12.33 -2.46
CA ALA A 567 -19.30 11.75 -3.28
C ALA A 567 -17.94 11.91 -2.61
N ALA A 568 -17.79 11.32 -1.42
CA ALA A 568 -16.55 11.36 -0.64
C ALA A 568 -16.44 10.17 0.33
N VAL A 569 -15.21 9.86 0.71
CA VAL A 569 -14.87 8.89 1.74
C VAL A 569 -14.19 9.61 2.90
N HIS A 570 -14.63 9.36 4.13
CA HIS A 570 -14.11 10.05 5.32
C HIS A 570 -13.26 9.09 6.15
N LYS A 571 -11.96 9.35 6.24
CA LYS A 571 -11.01 8.59 7.06
C LYS A 571 -11.14 9.05 8.51
N ILE A 572 -11.26 8.09 9.42
CA ILE A 572 -11.41 8.31 10.86
C ILE A 572 -10.33 7.56 11.64
N ASP A 573 -9.95 8.10 12.78
CA ASP A 573 -9.07 7.42 13.74
C ASP A 573 -9.92 6.56 14.69
N LEU A 574 -9.63 5.26 14.76
CA LEU A 574 -10.42 4.29 15.53
C LEU A 574 -10.11 4.33 17.04
N GLU A 575 -9.00 4.94 17.43
CA GLU A 575 -8.63 5.10 18.84
C GLU A 575 -9.27 6.37 19.43
N THR A 576 -9.20 7.47 18.68
CA THR A 576 -9.70 8.78 19.16
C THR A 576 -11.13 9.09 18.71
N PHE A 577 -11.69 8.33 17.76
CA PHE A 577 -13.00 8.58 17.15
C PHE A 577 -13.12 9.95 16.46
N HIS A 578 -12.00 10.50 15.96
CA HIS A 578 -11.97 11.78 15.26
C HIS A 578 -11.90 11.60 13.75
N HIS A 579 -12.49 12.54 13.02
CA HIS A 579 -12.29 12.68 11.58
C HIS A 579 -10.86 13.15 11.29
N LEU A 580 -10.19 12.49 10.35
CA LEU A 580 -8.83 12.81 9.95
C LEU A 580 -8.77 13.51 8.60
N LYS A 581 -9.41 12.92 7.59
CA LYS A 581 -9.28 13.36 6.19
C LYS A 581 -10.52 13.01 5.39
N THR A 582 -10.86 13.86 4.43
CA THR A 582 -11.92 13.60 3.44
C THR A 582 -11.27 13.39 2.08
N ILE A 583 -11.51 12.23 1.48
CA ILE A 583 -11.06 11.88 0.13
C ILE A 583 -12.23 12.16 -0.82
N SER A 584 -12.12 13.20 -1.64
CA SER A 584 -13.20 13.59 -2.56
C SER A 584 -13.26 12.67 -3.78
N LEU A 585 -14.45 12.16 -4.08
CA LEU A 585 -14.74 11.34 -5.26
C LEU A 585 -15.59 12.11 -6.30
N LYS A 586 -15.78 13.42 -6.10
CA LYS A 586 -16.62 14.28 -6.95
C LYS A 586 -16.19 14.27 -8.42
N SER A 587 -14.89 14.29 -8.69
CA SER A 587 -14.33 14.25 -10.06
C SER A 587 -14.72 13.00 -10.85
N TYR A 588 -15.17 11.94 -10.16
CA TYR A 588 -15.56 10.67 -10.75
C TYR A 588 -17.07 10.40 -10.66
N ASN A 589 -17.86 11.36 -10.15
CA ASN A 589 -19.29 11.21 -9.91
C ASN A 589 -19.65 9.94 -9.12
N CYS A 590 -18.77 9.54 -8.19
CA CYS A 590 -18.92 8.30 -7.42
C CYS A 590 -19.41 8.61 -6.00
N VAL A 591 -20.64 8.18 -5.70
CA VAL A 591 -21.13 8.08 -4.32
C VAL A 591 -20.80 6.66 -3.83
N PRO A 592 -19.96 6.49 -2.79
CA PRO A 592 -19.51 5.18 -2.35
C PRO A 592 -20.65 4.39 -1.69
N VAL A 593 -20.79 3.13 -2.08
CA VAL A 593 -21.78 2.18 -1.51
C VAL A 593 -21.09 1.10 -0.69
N SER A 594 -19.93 0.63 -1.15
CA SER A 594 -19.12 -0.34 -0.41
C SER A 594 -17.65 -0.14 -0.70
N MET A 595 -16.82 -0.68 0.18
CA MET A 595 -15.37 -0.63 0.09
C MET A 595 -14.79 -2.01 0.37
N ALA A 596 -13.69 -2.34 -0.31
CA ALA A 596 -12.84 -3.47 0.04
C ALA A 596 -11.38 -3.01 0.10
N TYR A 597 -10.55 -3.76 0.83
CA TYR A 597 -9.15 -3.39 1.08
C TYR A 597 -8.23 -4.58 0.81
N THR A 598 -7.10 -4.30 0.17
CA THR A 598 -5.96 -5.21 0.11
C THR A 598 -4.72 -4.57 0.71
N HIS A 599 -4.03 -5.33 1.55
CA HIS A 599 -2.73 -4.97 2.09
C HIS A 599 -1.57 -5.25 1.13
N MET A 600 -1.81 -6.00 0.05
CA MET A 600 -0.84 -6.20 -1.01
C MET A 600 -0.79 -4.93 -1.85
N SER A 601 0.30 -4.17 -1.77
CA SER A 601 0.46 -2.84 -2.40
C SER A 601 -0.51 -1.75 -1.92
N GLY A 602 -1.41 -2.07 -0.99
CA GLY A 602 -2.19 -1.08 -0.24
C GLY A 602 -3.24 -0.35 -1.08
N TYR A 603 -4.27 -1.07 -1.54
CA TYR A 603 -5.35 -0.48 -2.33
C TYR A 603 -6.71 -0.59 -1.63
N TYR A 604 -7.51 0.48 -1.72
CA TYR A 604 -8.93 0.44 -1.45
C TYR A 604 -9.72 0.42 -2.76
N PHE A 605 -10.69 -0.47 -2.86
CA PHE A 605 -11.61 -0.59 -3.98
C PHE A 605 -12.97 -0.04 -3.58
N ILE A 606 -13.46 0.97 -4.30
CA ILE A 606 -14.73 1.64 -4.00
C ILE A 606 -15.80 1.22 -5.00
N GLN A 607 -16.87 0.60 -4.53
CA GLN A 607 -18.07 0.43 -5.33
C GLN A 607 -18.84 1.74 -5.34
N CYS A 608 -19.12 2.26 -6.53
CA CYS A 608 -19.92 3.46 -6.72
C CYS A 608 -21.40 3.13 -6.89
N GLN A 609 -22.27 4.04 -6.46
CA GLN A 609 -23.70 3.90 -6.60
C GLN A 609 -24.12 3.88 -8.07
N GLU A 610 -24.92 2.90 -8.45
CA GLU A 610 -25.55 2.83 -9.78
C GLU A 610 -26.68 3.87 -9.84
N GLY A 611 -26.54 4.85 -10.75
CA GLY A 611 -27.61 5.83 -11.02
C GLY A 611 -28.67 5.29 -11.98
N ASN A 612 -29.81 5.98 -12.09
CA ASN A 612 -30.88 5.64 -13.07
C ASN A 612 -30.47 5.81 -14.54
N SER A 613 -29.27 6.36 -14.82
CA SER A 613 -28.70 6.45 -16.17
C SER A 613 -28.05 5.13 -16.57
N SER A 614 -28.12 4.77 -17.85
CA SER A 614 -27.53 3.56 -18.46
C SER A 614 -26.00 3.39 -18.30
N ALA A 615 -25.30 4.34 -17.69
CA ALA A 615 -23.87 4.28 -17.43
C ALA A 615 -23.56 4.55 -15.95
N ALA A 616 -23.84 3.59 -15.07
CA ALA A 616 -23.33 3.63 -13.69
C ALA A 616 -21.79 3.80 -13.68
N PRO A 617 -21.23 4.61 -12.77
CA PRO A 617 -19.79 4.86 -12.67
C PRO A 617 -19.03 3.57 -12.32
N PRO A 618 -17.84 3.37 -12.91
CA PRO A 618 -16.99 2.22 -12.57
C PRO A 618 -16.43 2.35 -11.15
N GLN A 619 -16.01 1.22 -10.61
CA GLN A 619 -15.27 1.12 -9.37
C GLN A 619 -14.01 2.00 -9.40
N LEU A 620 -13.69 2.61 -8.26
CA LEU A 620 -12.48 3.42 -8.11
C LEU A 620 -11.44 2.71 -7.26
N ILE A 621 -10.18 3.06 -7.48
CA ILE A 621 -9.03 2.61 -6.69
C ILE A 621 -8.44 3.81 -5.96
N ILE A 622 -8.23 3.67 -4.67
CA ILE A 622 -7.53 4.64 -3.82
C ILE A 622 -6.25 4.00 -3.31
N ASP A 623 -5.13 4.71 -3.45
CA ASP A 623 -3.84 4.32 -2.86
C ASP A 623 -3.87 4.58 -1.34
N SER A 624 -3.65 3.53 -0.55
CA SER A 624 -3.72 3.63 0.92
C SER A 624 -2.52 4.32 1.56
N VAL A 625 -1.39 4.44 0.85
CA VAL A 625 -0.20 5.15 1.35
C VAL A 625 -0.42 6.64 1.23
N THR A 626 -0.91 7.11 0.07
CA THR A 626 -1.08 8.55 -0.19
C THR A 626 -2.49 9.08 0.13
N ASP A 627 -3.49 8.19 0.26
CA ASP A 627 -4.93 8.50 0.32
C ASP A 627 -5.44 9.27 -0.94
N PHE A 628 -4.87 9.00 -2.12
CA PHE A 628 -5.28 9.62 -3.38
C PHE A 628 -6.02 8.62 -4.26
N VAL A 629 -7.00 9.11 -5.02
CA VAL A 629 -7.70 8.33 -6.04
C VAL A 629 -6.73 8.13 -7.22
N ILE A 630 -6.39 6.88 -7.52
CA ILE A 630 -5.54 6.51 -8.66
C ILE A 630 -6.35 6.62 -9.96
N GLY A 631 -7.61 6.16 -9.92
CA GLY A 631 -8.51 6.17 -11.07
C GLY A 631 -9.51 5.01 -11.01
N ASN A 632 -10.08 4.69 -12.17
CA ASN A 632 -11.06 3.61 -12.31
C ASN A 632 -10.36 2.24 -12.29
N ASN A 633 -10.96 1.25 -11.63
CA ASN A 633 -10.56 -0.16 -11.77
C ASN A 633 -11.13 -0.74 -13.07
N LEU A 634 -10.42 -0.49 -14.17
CA LEU A 634 -10.90 -0.83 -15.50
C LEU A 634 -12.31 -0.23 -15.70
N ASN A 635 -13.26 -1.01 -16.21
CA ASN A 635 -14.67 -0.63 -16.35
C ASN A 635 -15.60 -1.49 -15.47
N LEU A 636 -15.08 -2.02 -14.37
CA LEU A 636 -15.84 -2.89 -13.45
C LEU A 636 -16.82 -2.05 -12.63
N LYS A 637 -18.06 -2.50 -12.46
CA LYS A 637 -19.11 -1.76 -11.71
C LYS A 637 -19.61 -2.47 -10.45
N GLY A 638 -19.17 -3.72 -10.27
CA GLY A 638 -19.65 -4.61 -9.22
C GLY A 638 -19.08 -4.35 -7.83
N LYS A 639 -19.58 -5.13 -6.86
CA LYS A 639 -19.06 -5.15 -5.48
C LYS A 639 -17.71 -5.87 -5.42
N PRO A 640 -16.63 -5.25 -4.91
CA PRO A 640 -15.35 -5.92 -4.72
C PRO A 640 -15.33 -6.81 -3.47
N HIS A 641 -14.64 -7.92 -3.56
CA HIS A 641 -14.32 -8.82 -2.47
C HIS A 641 -12.84 -9.21 -2.56
N VAL A 642 -12.09 -9.01 -1.49
CA VAL A 642 -10.65 -9.33 -1.46
C VAL A 642 -10.43 -10.63 -0.72
N SER A 643 -9.56 -11.50 -1.25
CA SER A 643 -9.19 -12.75 -0.58
C SER A 643 -8.48 -12.48 0.76
N PRO A 644 -8.57 -13.37 1.77
CA PRO A 644 -7.98 -13.11 3.09
C PRO A 644 -6.45 -12.84 3.06
N ASN A 645 -5.72 -13.45 2.12
CA ASN A 645 -4.31 -13.19 1.87
C ASN A 645 -4.03 -11.94 0.99
N GLY A 646 -5.06 -11.16 0.64
CA GLY A 646 -4.95 -9.92 -0.14
C GLY A 646 -4.59 -10.08 -1.62
N ARG A 647 -4.34 -11.28 -2.14
CA ARG A 647 -3.79 -11.47 -3.49
C ARG A 647 -4.80 -11.40 -4.62
N PHE A 648 -6.06 -11.70 -4.33
CA PHE A 648 -7.12 -11.74 -5.34
C PHE A 648 -8.23 -10.75 -5.00
N VAL A 649 -8.73 -10.10 -6.04
CA VAL A 649 -9.90 -9.23 -5.98
C VAL A 649 -10.95 -9.82 -6.89
N VAL A 650 -12.11 -10.11 -6.32
CA VAL A 650 -13.27 -10.69 -7.02
C VAL A 650 -14.35 -9.64 -7.06
N THR A 651 -14.76 -9.24 -8.26
CA THR A 651 -15.81 -8.24 -8.46
C THR A 651 -17.07 -8.90 -9.00
N LEU A 652 -18.19 -8.69 -8.30
CA LEU A 652 -19.50 -9.24 -8.68
C LEU A 652 -20.35 -8.23 -9.43
N GLU A 653 -20.49 -8.39 -10.75
CA GLU A 653 -21.33 -7.55 -11.60
C GLU A 653 -22.73 -8.17 -11.75
N HIS A 654 -23.68 -7.67 -10.94
CA HIS A 654 -25.03 -8.23 -10.86
C HIS A 654 -25.81 -8.09 -12.18
N GLU A 655 -25.71 -6.94 -12.86
CA GLU A 655 -26.41 -6.69 -14.13
C GLU A 655 -25.91 -7.57 -15.27
N ARG A 656 -24.59 -7.82 -15.33
CA ARG A 656 -23.97 -8.63 -16.38
C ARG A 656 -23.97 -10.13 -16.05
N GLN A 657 -24.24 -10.50 -14.80
CA GLN A 657 -24.08 -11.87 -14.30
C GLN A 657 -22.66 -12.40 -14.53
N VAL A 658 -21.66 -11.54 -14.35
CA VAL A 658 -20.24 -11.90 -14.50
C VAL A 658 -19.52 -11.74 -13.17
N MET A 659 -18.70 -12.73 -12.84
CA MET A 659 -17.73 -12.66 -11.77
C MET A 659 -16.34 -12.47 -12.35
N THR A 660 -15.69 -11.36 -12.00
CA THR A 660 -14.38 -10.99 -12.53
C THR A 660 -13.33 -11.18 -11.44
N VAL A 661 -12.25 -11.90 -11.75
CA VAL A 661 -11.14 -12.19 -10.83
C VAL A 661 -9.89 -11.45 -11.32
N GLN A 662 -9.34 -10.59 -10.47
CA GLN A 662 -8.05 -9.93 -10.66
C GLN A 662 -7.04 -10.45 -9.63
N ASN A 663 -5.76 -10.55 -10.02
CA ASN A 663 -4.67 -10.74 -9.08
C ASN A 663 -3.92 -9.42 -8.85
N ILE A 664 -3.29 -9.31 -7.68
CA ILE A 664 -2.41 -8.20 -7.34
C ILE A 664 -0.98 -8.71 -7.35
N THR A 665 -0.16 -8.13 -8.22
CA THR A 665 1.29 -8.42 -8.26
C THR A 665 2.02 -7.63 -7.18
N PHE A 666 3.22 -8.08 -6.79
CA PHE A 666 4.08 -7.31 -5.87
C PHE A 666 4.52 -5.96 -6.46
N LYS A 667 4.43 -5.77 -7.78
CA LYS A 667 4.64 -4.47 -8.44
C LYS A 667 3.48 -3.50 -8.25
N GLY A 668 2.39 -3.94 -7.61
CA GLY A 668 1.17 -3.16 -7.44
C GLY A 668 0.30 -3.11 -8.70
N GLU A 669 0.55 -3.96 -9.69
CA GLU A 669 -0.28 -4.06 -10.89
C GLU A 669 -1.46 -5.00 -10.62
N LEU A 670 -2.66 -4.55 -11.02
CA LEU A 670 -3.89 -5.34 -11.05
C LEU A 670 -4.01 -6.04 -12.41
N GLN A 671 -3.87 -7.37 -12.45
CA GLN A 671 -4.00 -8.11 -13.71
C GLN A 671 -5.30 -8.90 -13.73
N LEU A 672 -6.04 -8.78 -14.83
CA LEU A 672 -7.25 -9.57 -15.06
C LEU A 672 -6.87 -11.04 -15.25
N CYS A 673 -7.29 -11.90 -14.32
CA CYS A 673 -7.04 -13.33 -14.39
C CYS A 673 -8.10 -14.06 -15.19
N GLN A 674 -9.37 -13.80 -14.88
CA GLN A 674 -10.51 -14.53 -15.46
C GLN A 674 -11.80 -13.71 -15.35
N GLU A 675 -12.61 -13.74 -16.41
CA GLU A 675 -14.04 -13.42 -16.34
C GLU A 675 -14.84 -14.73 -16.40
N ILE A 676 -15.85 -14.84 -15.53
CA ILE A 676 -16.61 -16.06 -15.32
C ILE A 676 -18.09 -15.71 -15.46
N ASP A 677 -18.72 -16.25 -16.51
CA ASP A 677 -20.17 -16.17 -16.66
C ASP A 677 -20.84 -16.97 -15.55
N THR A 678 -21.58 -16.25 -14.73
CA THR A 678 -22.41 -16.86 -13.69
C THR A 678 -23.74 -17.20 -14.34
N VAL A 679 -24.24 -18.43 -14.11
CA VAL A 679 -25.55 -18.86 -14.65
C VAL A 679 -26.69 -17.98 -14.11
N ALA A 680 -26.44 -17.30 -12.99
CA ALA A 680 -27.39 -16.43 -12.31
C ALA A 680 -26.64 -15.38 -11.48
N PRO A 681 -27.22 -14.21 -11.22
CA PRO A 681 -26.57 -13.15 -10.46
C PRO A 681 -26.21 -13.62 -9.05
N ILE A 682 -24.92 -13.60 -8.72
CA ILE A 682 -24.41 -13.96 -7.40
C ILE A 682 -24.87 -12.93 -6.37
N SER A 683 -25.41 -13.40 -5.25
CA SER A 683 -25.82 -12.57 -4.11
C SER A 683 -24.74 -12.40 -3.06
N GLN A 684 -24.00 -13.48 -2.79
CA GLN A 684 -22.99 -13.55 -1.74
C GLN A 684 -21.88 -14.49 -2.19
N LEU A 685 -20.65 -14.19 -1.74
CA LEU A 685 -19.50 -15.06 -1.89
C LEU A 685 -18.72 -15.13 -0.58
N VAL A 686 -18.07 -16.26 -0.35
CA VAL A 686 -17.08 -16.46 0.71
C VAL A 686 -15.83 -17.09 0.11
N PHE A 687 -14.67 -16.77 0.69
CA PHE A 687 -13.41 -17.42 0.37
C PHE A 687 -13.18 -18.56 1.34
N GLN A 688 -12.97 -19.76 0.81
CA GLN A 688 -12.54 -20.93 1.57
C GLN A 688 -11.10 -21.25 1.18
N PRO A 689 -10.19 -21.54 2.12
CA PRO A 689 -8.87 -22.06 1.76
C PRO A 689 -8.98 -23.36 0.93
N SER A 690 -8.10 -23.54 -0.05
CA SER A 690 -8.10 -24.73 -0.89
C SER A 690 -7.68 -25.96 -0.08
N PHE A 691 -8.41 -27.07 -0.26
CA PHE A 691 -8.05 -28.37 0.32
C PHE A 691 -7.03 -29.14 -0.54
N THR A 692 -6.70 -28.64 -1.73
CA THR A 692 -5.80 -29.29 -2.69
C THR A 692 -4.48 -28.56 -2.84
N GLU A 693 -4.48 -27.24 -2.70
CA GLU A 693 -3.27 -26.42 -2.82
C GLU A 693 -3.09 -25.50 -1.62
N ALA A 694 -1.89 -25.53 -1.02
CA ALA A 694 -1.52 -24.59 0.04
C ALA A 694 -1.52 -23.15 -0.49
N ASN A 695 -1.90 -22.19 0.37
CA ASN A 695 -1.89 -20.75 0.10
C ASN A 695 -2.80 -20.31 -1.06
N GLN A 696 -3.82 -21.10 -1.38
CA GLN A 696 -4.82 -20.81 -2.40
C GLN A 696 -6.23 -20.81 -1.81
N TYR A 697 -7.18 -20.21 -2.53
CA TYR A 697 -8.57 -20.15 -2.11
C TYR A 697 -9.52 -20.68 -3.19
N MET A 698 -10.63 -21.23 -2.74
CA MET A 698 -11.82 -21.51 -3.51
C MET A 698 -12.86 -20.45 -3.20
N ILE A 699 -13.49 -19.90 -4.23
CA ILE A 699 -14.66 -19.05 -4.11
C ILE A 699 -15.88 -19.96 -4.00
N ILE A 700 -16.70 -19.71 -3.00
CA ILE A 700 -18.00 -20.34 -2.83
C ILE A 700 -19.05 -19.26 -2.89
N ALA A 701 -20.01 -19.38 -3.81
CA ALA A 701 -20.97 -18.33 -4.08
C ALA A 701 -22.39 -18.85 -4.24
N THR A 702 -23.37 -18.02 -3.89
CA THR A 702 -24.81 -18.30 -3.97
C THR A 702 -25.50 -17.28 -4.86
N SER A 703 -26.61 -17.65 -5.48
CA SER A 703 -27.43 -16.72 -6.29
C SER A 703 -28.75 -16.36 -5.59
N ARG A 704 -29.36 -15.23 -5.96
CA ARG A 704 -30.74 -14.87 -5.54
C ARG A 704 -31.82 -15.65 -6.28
N ALA A 705 -31.55 -16.01 -7.53
CA ALA A 705 -32.56 -16.59 -8.43
C ALA A 705 -32.58 -18.12 -8.39
N HIS A 706 -31.46 -18.73 -8.02
CA HIS A 706 -31.27 -20.17 -7.97
C HIS A 706 -30.75 -20.58 -6.60
N THR A 707 -31.13 -21.78 -6.19
CA THR A 707 -30.64 -22.38 -4.95
C THR A 707 -29.23 -22.96 -5.11
N ASP A 708 -28.73 -23.05 -6.34
CA ASP A 708 -27.42 -23.62 -6.66
C ASP A 708 -26.24 -22.95 -5.93
N LEU A 709 -25.26 -23.76 -5.56
CA LEU A 709 -24.00 -23.35 -4.95
C LEU A 709 -22.88 -23.45 -5.98
N PHE A 710 -22.22 -22.33 -6.23
CA PHE A 710 -21.14 -22.22 -7.18
C PHE A 710 -19.80 -22.35 -6.46
N PHE A 711 -18.96 -23.29 -6.91
CA PHE A 711 -17.60 -23.48 -6.44
C PHE A 711 -16.62 -23.14 -7.56
N TYR A 712 -15.64 -22.30 -7.27
CA TYR A 712 -14.57 -21.96 -8.20
C TYR A 712 -13.22 -21.97 -7.52
N ASP A 713 -12.35 -22.89 -7.93
CA ASP A 713 -11.00 -22.98 -7.40
C ASP A 713 -10.09 -21.97 -8.12
N LEU A 714 -9.52 -21.01 -7.39
CA LEU A 714 -8.65 -19.97 -7.98
C LEU A 714 -7.36 -20.55 -8.55
N SER A 715 -6.90 -21.69 -8.03
CA SER A 715 -5.64 -22.32 -8.43
C SER A 715 -5.82 -23.17 -9.68
N SER A 716 -6.73 -24.15 -9.62
CA SER A 716 -6.97 -25.07 -10.73
C SER A 716 -7.90 -24.50 -11.80
N ARG A 717 -8.51 -23.33 -11.56
CA ARG A 717 -9.55 -22.69 -12.39
C ARG A 717 -10.74 -23.58 -12.71
N ARG A 718 -11.01 -24.56 -11.83
CA ARG A 718 -12.10 -25.52 -12.01
C ARG A 718 -13.38 -24.93 -11.42
N ARG A 719 -14.47 -25.06 -12.19
CA ARG A 719 -15.81 -24.68 -11.77
C ARG A 719 -16.66 -25.90 -11.51
N GLU A 720 -17.39 -25.91 -10.41
CA GLU A 720 -18.35 -26.95 -10.06
C GLU A 720 -19.61 -26.29 -9.50
N VAL A 721 -20.77 -26.89 -9.75
CA VAL A 721 -22.05 -26.35 -9.30
C VAL A 721 -22.81 -27.46 -8.57
N LEU A 722 -23.14 -27.22 -7.31
CA LEU A 722 -24.01 -28.09 -6.54
C LEU A 722 -25.45 -27.61 -6.73
N ARG A 723 -26.28 -28.46 -7.36
CA ARG A 723 -27.67 -28.14 -7.73
C ARG A 723 -28.69 -28.70 -6.73
N ASN A 724 -29.93 -28.27 -6.86
CA ASN A 724 -31.11 -28.78 -6.12
C ASN A 724 -31.07 -28.52 -4.60
N LEU A 725 -30.53 -27.37 -4.20
CA LEU A 725 -30.60 -26.93 -2.80
C LEU A 725 -31.98 -26.32 -2.50
N LYS A 726 -32.28 -26.12 -1.22
CA LYS A 726 -33.58 -25.57 -0.78
C LYS A 726 -33.70 -24.07 -1.04
N ASN A 727 -34.94 -23.59 -1.06
CA ASN A 727 -35.27 -22.19 -1.33
C ASN A 727 -34.58 -21.24 -0.35
N SER A 728 -34.05 -20.13 -0.89
CA SER A 728 -33.46 -19.06 -0.10
C SER A 728 -34.49 -18.37 0.79
N ILE A 729 -34.00 -17.76 1.88
CA ILE A 729 -34.81 -16.94 2.78
C ILE A 729 -35.42 -15.75 2.00
N PRO A 730 -36.75 -15.56 2.01
CA PRO A 730 -37.39 -14.43 1.35
C PRO A 730 -36.93 -13.06 1.90
N THR A 731 -36.80 -12.05 1.02
CA THR A 731 -36.41 -10.66 1.38
C THR A 731 -37.19 -10.09 2.57
N ARG A 732 -38.47 -10.42 2.71
CA ARG A 732 -39.35 -9.91 3.78
C ARG A 732 -38.85 -10.24 5.19
N TYR A 733 -38.09 -11.32 5.37
CA TYR A 733 -37.55 -11.72 6.67
C TYR A 733 -36.18 -11.09 6.99
N TRP A 734 -35.62 -10.33 6.04
CA TRP A 734 -34.28 -9.77 6.14
C TRP A 734 -34.14 -8.45 5.36
N PRO A 735 -34.87 -7.38 5.76
CA PRO A 735 -34.87 -6.11 5.04
C PRO A 735 -33.55 -5.32 5.15
N TRP A 736 -32.65 -5.73 6.05
CA TRP A 736 -31.43 -4.99 6.42
C TRP A 736 -30.25 -5.23 5.49
N ASN A 737 -30.20 -6.38 4.81
CA ASN A 737 -29.09 -6.71 3.91
C ASN A 737 -29.57 -6.68 2.47
N HIS A 738 -28.76 -6.07 1.61
CA HIS A 738 -29.00 -6.06 0.19
C HIS A 738 -28.68 -7.42 -0.47
N GLY A 739 -27.94 -8.32 0.19
CA GLY A 739 -27.67 -9.69 -0.25
C GLY A 739 -28.59 -10.70 0.43
N ASN A 740 -29.51 -11.30 -0.32
CA ASN A 740 -30.27 -12.46 0.14
C ASN A 740 -29.44 -13.73 -0.02
N GLY A 741 -29.02 -14.29 1.10
CA GLY A 741 -28.21 -15.49 1.20
C GLY A 741 -27.57 -15.47 2.58
N LEU A 742 -27.64 -16.58 3.30
CA LEU A 742 -26.84 -16.78 4.49
C LEU A 742 -25.78 -17.80 4.11
N LEU A 743 -24.53 -17.36 4.01
CA LEU A 743 -23.38 -18.22 3.71
C LEU A 743 -22.31 -17.98 4.76
N VAL A 744 -22.13 -18.93 5.67
CA VAL A 744 -21.19 -18.81 6.80
C VAL A 744 -20.31 -20.05 6.85
N ASN A 745 -19.00 -19.90 6.75
CA ASN A 745 -18.04 -20.99 6.88
C ASN A 745 -17.69 -21.26 8.34
N SER A 746 -17.21 -22.48 8.61
CA SER A 746 -16.69 -22.88 9.93
C SER A 746 -15.27 -22.36 10.19
N GLY A 747 -15.04 -21.08 9.89
CA GLY A 747 -13.74 -20.44 10.07
C GLY A 747 -12.66 -20.88 9.08
N LEU A 748 -11.40 -20.70 9.47
CA LEU A 748 -10.24 -21.03 8.62
C LEU A 748 -10.10 -22.56 8.52
N PHE A 749 -10.25 -23.11 7.31
CA PHE A 749 -10.17 -24.55 7.00
C PHE A 749 -11.28 -25.43 7.60
N GLY A 750 -12.25 -24.82 8.28
CA GLY A 750 -13.48 -25.50 8.63
C GLY A 750 -14.08 -26.21 7.43
N GLN A 751 -14.33 -27.51 7.57
CA GLN A 751 -14.85 -28.33 6.46
C GLN A 751 -16.33 -28.06 6.19
N TYR A 752 -17.00 -27.31 7.07
CA TYR A 752 -18.42 -27.08 7.03
C TYR A 752 -18.77 -25.67 6.60
N LEU A 753 -19.87 -25.58 5.87
CA LEU A 753 -20.47 -24.35 5.42
C LEU A 753 -21.96 -24.42 5.72
N VAL A 754 -22.47 -23.39 6.38
CA VAL A 754 -23.88 -23.24 6.69
C VAL A 754 -24.54 -22.41 5.61
N MET A 755 -25.69 -22.91 5.14
CA MET A 755 -26.63 -22.20 4.31
C MET A 755 -28.01 -22.14 4.97
N GLY A 756 -28.56 -20.93 5.11
CA GLY A 756 -29.94 -20.74 5.59
C GLY A 756 -30.97 -20.95 4.49
N SER A 757 -32.02 -21.72 4.78
CA SER A 757 -33.21 -21.86 3.95
C SER A 757 -34.44 -21.29 4.66
N ASP A 758 -35.57 -21.21 3.95
CA ASP A 758 -36.87 -20.78 4.50
C ASP A 758 -37.31 -21.51 5.79
N LYS A 759 -37.07 -22.83 5.87
CA LYS A 759 -37.54 -23.72 6.95
C LYS A 759 -36.49 -24.66 7.52
N SER A 760 -35.24 -24.57 7.05
CA SER A 760 -34.17 -25.48 7.46
C SER A 760 -32.80 -24.82 7.34
N LEU A 761 -31.82 -25.42 8.01
CA LEU A 761 -30.42 -25.08 7.90
C LEU A 761 -29.69 -26.20 7.17
N LEU A 762 -29.02 -25.88 6.05
CA LEU A 762 -28.23 -26.85 5.30
C LEU A 762 -26.78 -26.77 5.74
N LEU A 763 -26.24 -27.91 6.16
CA LEU A 763 -24.82 -28.05 6.47
C LEU A 763 -24.13 -28.77 5.32
N LEU A 764 -23.13 -28.13 4.74
CA LEU A 764 -22.41 -28.63 3.57
C LEU A 764 -20.99 -28.99 3.97
N ASN A 765 -20.52 -30.16 3.55
CA ASN A 765 -19.09 -30.49 3.62
C ASN A 765 -18.41 -29.94 2.37
N VAL A 766 -17.61 -28.89 2.54
CA VAL A 766 -16.94 -28.17 1.44
C VAL A 766 -15.85 -29.01 0.80
N LYS A 767 -15.13 -29.81 1.59
CA LYS A 767 -14.08 -30.71 1.09
C LYS A 767 -14.64 -31.76 0.14
N GLN A 768 -15.80 -32.33 0.48
CA GLN A 768 -16.49 -33.34 -0.33
C GLN A 768 -17.49 -32.74 -1.34
N LYS A 769 -17.71 -31.41 -1.28
CA LYS A 769 -18.67 -30.66 -2.11
C LYS A 769 -20.06 -31.28 -2.12
N LYS A 770 -20.54 -31.71 -0.95
CA LYS A 770 -21.84 -32.38 -0.79
C LYS A 770 -22.56 -31.88 0.45
N ILE A 771 -23.88 -32.05 0.46
CA ILE A 771 -24.69 -31.84 1.67
C ILE A 771 -24.26 -32.87 2.72
N HIS A 772 -23.82 -32.38 3.87
CA HIS A 772 -23.51 -33.23 5.02
C HIS A 772 -24.81 -33.63 5.73
N CYS A 773 -25.66 -32.65 6.03
CA CYS A 773 -26.95 -32.85 6.67
C CYS A 773 -27.85 -31.60 6.56
N GLU A 774 -29.09 -31.77 7.00
CA GLU A 774 -30.09 -30.72 7.10
C GLU A 774 -30.67 -30.72 8.52
N VAL A 775 -30.67 -29.55 9.16
CA VAL A 775 -31.38 -29.33 10.42
C VAL A 775 -32.74 -28.72 10.08
N SER A 776 -33.81 -29.53 10.21
CA SER A 776 -35.19 -29.12 9.92
C SER A 776 -35.80 -28.31 11.07
N GLU A 777 -37.01 -27.78 10.86
CA GLU A 777 -37.78 -27.01 11.86
C GLU A 777 -37.15 -25.68 12.28
N MET A 778 -36.41 -25.04 11.38
CA MET A 778 -35.79 -23.75 11.63
C MET A 778 -36.39 -22.65 10.76
N GLN A 779 -37.35 -21.90 11.30
CA GLN A 779 -38.04 -20.84 10.56
C GLN A 779 -37.21 -19.57 10.49
N ALA A 780 -36.91 -19.12 9.26
CA ALA A 780 -36.23 -17.85 8.99
C ALA A 780 -34.91 -17.66 9.76
N SER A 781 -34.05 -18.69 9.75
CA SER A 781 -32.69 -18.63 10.32
C SER A 781 -31.80 -17.71 9.49
N ASN A 782 -31.78 -16.44 9.87
CA ASN A 782 -31.31 -15.37 9.02
C ASN A 782 -29.93 -14.84 9.45
N THR A 783 -29.52 -15.10 10.70
CA THR A 783 -28.19 -14.77 11.24
C THR A 783 -27.51 -16.03 11.76
N VAL A 784 -26.27 -16.29 11.36
CA VAL A 784 -25.44 -17.38 11.88
C VAL A 784 -24.04 -16.89 12.19
N VAL A 785 -23.49 -17.37 13.31
CA VAL A 785 -22.13 -17.08 13.74
C VAL A 785 -21.41 -18.39 14.01
N TRP A 786 -20.18 -18.49 13.53
CA TRP A 786 -19.26 -19.56 13.89
C TRP A 786 -18.44 -19.16 15.11
N VAL A 787 -18.30 -20.08 16.07
CA VAL A 787 -17.46 -19.92 17.26
C VAL A 787 -16.48 -21.08 17.31
N GLU A 788 -15.20 -20.74 17.35
CA GLU A 788 -14.09 -21.71 17.48
C GLU A 788 -13.82 -22.03 18.95
N GLU A 789 -13.31 -23.23 19.22
CA GLU A 789 -12.82 -23.60 20.55
C GLU A 789 -11.56 -22.78 20.88
N VAL A 790 -11.52 -22.19 22.09
CA VAL A 790 -10.46 -21.26 22.56
C VAL A 790 -9.34 -22.00 23.26
#